data_AF-A0A8J5IBA2-F1
#
_entry.id   AF-A0A8J5IBA2-F1
#
_cell.length_a   1.000
_cell.length_b   1.000
_cell.length_c   1.000
_cell.angle_alpha   90.00
_cell.angle_beta   90.00
_cell.angle_gamma   90.00
#
_symmetry.space_group_name_H-M   'P 1'
#
loop_
_entity.id
_entity.type
_entity.pdbx_description
1 polymer ?
#
loop_
_entity_poly.entity_id
_entity_poly.type
_entity_poly.pdbx_seq_one_letter_code
_entity_poly.pdbx_strand_id
1 'polypeptide(L)'
;AQVLDASTGKAISDKVTVDKSVVGNRYQALKTYPDGSVAYLSKGKTGSSLQVPKAAVYVAATRQHVGKTSTCLGLLEGLTSRLDRIGFLKPVGQESVAVEGGSLRVDKDVAVAKEVFKLDTCNYADMSPVVIMPGYTKRFLDGHITVESQLDKIRSSFKRITEANEFTVVEGTGHTGVGSIVDCNNARIAAELGVDMVLVANGGLGSAFDDLTLNYSMCKAHNVRIRGVILNKVREDRVEMVREYFPKAMQHWGGNVPLIGVVPNLPLLSNPSMLDFEGLFRTQMLSSRSRRFQQYSKTTLVTAGLRRFLAKLSEPEFEHTLFVTHVSRNDIILGFLSHAQNFELTVKRPYGGGLILTGSPSDDQPQDYIMNIIKNAQVPVLYVPTTTFEAMEKITHFTENAMESAAVVAVRGVTFDLDDTLWCGKTVIRKASAAFHAYLAQEMPHLADQFPPAAFDALLVQFQRALPDRAHDYTFLRKHTLRHCVEVCGAQKLNLQDQIKLEEFVDAAFRAFLLPRSQPEPFDGVESLFRGLELEIKRSSGMSDVASPVLGVITNGNCEMDNLPKYFQEHMNFMISAELVGSAKPGQAIFDAAMAKFPASYSRQHLVHVGDHYECDVEGAKRAGWRTIWVNASWTKPDALTRADLSNEDAERYAAAGAIVKEVNAVLLVVERWNSLVAQPE
;
A
#
# COMPACT_ATOMS: atom_id res chain seq x y z
N ALA A 1 -51.69 16.53 22.98
CA ALA A 1 -51.02 15.87 24.12
C ALA A 1 -50.78 16.88 25.24
N GLN A 2 -50.59 16.42 26.48
CA GLN A 2 -50.31 17.24 27.66
C GLN A 2 -49.43 16.43 28.64
N VAL A 3 -48.47 17.08 29.30
CA VAL A 3 -47.60 16.43 30.30
C VAL A 3 -48.20 16.59 31.69
N LEU A 4 -48.32 15.49 32.43
CA LEU A 4 -48.80 15.44 33.80
C LEU A 4 -47.66 15.04 34.74
N ASP A 5 -47.64 15.63 35.94
CA ASP A 5 -46.83 15.16 37.05
C ASP A 5 -47.35 13.78 37.50
N ALA A 6 -46.47 12.78 37.55
CA ALA A 6 -46.87 11.40 37.82
C ALA A 6 -47.34 11.16 39.26
N SER A 7 -46.90 11.98 40.22
CA SER A 7 -47.23 11.83 41.64
C SER A 7 -48.53 12.52 42.01
N THR A 8 -48.84 13.63 41.34
CA THR A 8 -49.99 14.49 41.66
C THR A 8 -51.09 14.46 40.60
N GLY A 9 -50.79 13.94 39.40
CA GLY A 9 -51.69 13.93 38.25
C GLY A 9 -51.96 15.31 37.65
N LYS A 10 -51.36 16.39 38.18
CA LYS A 10 -51.57 17.75 37.71
C LYS A 10 -50.80 18.04 36.42
N ALA A 11 -51.40 18.83 35.54
CA ALA A 11 -50.74 19.26 34.32
C ALA A 11 -49.60 20.24 34.62
N ILE A 12 -48.42 19.93 34.08
CA ILE A 12 -47.22 20.78 34.17
C ILE A 12 -46.85 21.40 32.82
N SER A 13 -47.62 21.09 31.77
CA SER A 13 -47.51 21.75 30.47
C SER A 13 -48.88 22.17 29.94
N ASP A 14 -48.86 23.15 29.04
CA ASP A 14 -50.01 23.48 28.21
C ASP A 14 -50.37 22.33 27.27
N LYS A 15 -51.63 22.31 26.81
CA LYS A 15 -52.11 21.36 25.80
C LYS A 15 -51.57 21.76 24.43
N VAL A 16 -51.05 20.79 23.69
CA VAL A 16 -50.53 21.00 22.33
C VAL A 16 -51.13 20.00 21.34
N THR A 17 -51.33 20.46 20.10
CA THR A 17 -51.78 19.62 18.97
C THR A 17 -50.59 18.79 18.47
N VAL A 18 -50.83 17.50 18.15
CA VAL A 18 -49.78 16.59 17.70
C VAL A 18 -50.10 16.13 16.27
N ASP A 19 -49.10 16.18 15.39
CA ASP A 19 -49.19 15.64 14.03
C ASP A 19 -49.31 14.10 14.09
N LYS A 20 -50.10 13.53 13.18
CA LYS A 20 -50.41 12.09 13.12
C LYS A 20 -49.24 11.26 12.57
N SER A 21 -48.24 11.90 11.96
CA SER A 21 -47.13 11.22 11.30
C SER A 21 -46.08 10.71 12.29
N VAL A 22 -45.66 9.45 12.10
CA VAL A 22 -44.70 8.73 12.96
C VAL A 22 -43.41 8.51 12.16
N VAL A 23 -42.25 8.77 12.77
CA VAL A 23 -40.94 8.37 12.23
C VAL A 23 -40.34 7.30 13.15
N GLY A 24 -40.44 6.02 12.76
CA GLY A 24 -39.99 4.88 13.57
C GLY A 24 -40.90 4.57 14.77
N ASN A 25 -40.33 4.39 15.97
CA ASN A 25 -41.07 4.10 17.22
C ASN A 25 -41.30 5.34 18.12
N ARG A 26 -41.04 6.56 17.60
CA ARG A 26 -41.13 7.82 18.36
C ARG A 26 -42.05 8.81 17.64
N TYR A 27 -42.80 9.60 18.40
CA TYR A 27 -43.50 10.79 17.89
C TYR A 27 -42.48 11.94 17.74
N GLN A 28 -42.70 12.83 16.78
CA GLN A 28 -41.83 14.00 16.56
C GLN A 28 -41.81 14.91 17.83
N ALA A 29 -40.67 15.56 18.06
CA ALA A 29 -40.33 16.34 19.27
C ALA A 29 -41.47 17.25 19.79
N LEU A 30 -41.68 17.26 21.11
CA LEU A 30 -42.78 17.98 21.78
C LEU A 30 -42.45 19.44 22.15
N LYS A 31 -41.18 19.77 22.43
CA LYS A 31 -40.72 21.13 22.77
C LYS A 31 -39.18 21.14 22.84
N THR A 32 -38.57 22.26 22.45
CA THR A 32 -37.16 22.59 22.73
C THR A 32 -37.10 23.46 23.98
N TYR A 33 -36.29 23.09 24.98
CA TYR A 33 -36.08 23.87 26.19
C TYR A 33 -34.93 24.88 26.01
N PRO A 34 -34.82 25.92 26.87
CA PRO A 34 -33.74 26.92 26.79
C PRO A 34 -32.32 26.33 26.87
N ASP A 35 -32.17 25.14 27.47
CA ASP A 35 -30.92 24.39 27.56
C ASP A 35 -30.66 23.50 26.32
N GLY A 36 -31.48 23.63 25.27
CA GLY A 36 -31.40 22.84 24.04
C GLY A 36 -32.02 21.45 24.13
N SER A 37 -32.51 21.02 25.31
CA SER A 37 -33.09 19.69 25.47
C SER A 37 -34.39 19.52 24.69
N VAL A 38 -34.67 18.28 24.26
CA VAL A 38 -35.85 17.95 23.44
C VAL A 38 -36.60 16.76 24.05
N ALA A 39 -37.92 16.89 24.21
CA ALA A 39 -38.78 15.83 24.73
C ALA A 39 -39.42 15.00 23.60
N TYR A 40 -39.40 13.66 23.71
CA TYR A 40 -40.03 12.73 22.78
C TYR A 40 -41.03 11.81 23.49
N LEU A 41 -42.09 11.39 22.77
CA LEU A 41 -42.99 10.31 23.17
C LEU A 41 -42.58 9.02 22.45
N SER A 42 -42.37 7.93 23.20
CA SER A 42 -42.16 6.58 22.62
C SER A 42 -43.46 5.78 22.60
N LYS A 43 -43.69 5.01 21.53
CA LYS A 43 -44.87 4.13 21.45
C LYS A 43 -44.55 2.84 22.22
N GLY A 44 -45.13 2.65 23.41
CA GLY A 44 -45.25 1.32 24.04
C GLY A 44 -44.70 1.12 25.46
N LYS A 45 -44.11 2.11 26.13
CA LYS A 45 -43.82 2.04 27.58
C LYS A 45 -44.06 3.40 28.23
N THR A 46 -44.66 3.41 29.41
CA THR A 46 -44.95 4.59 30.24
C THR A 46 -43.68 5.22 30.83
N GLY A 47 -42.77 5.67 29.97
CA GLY A 47 -41.55 6.39 30.36
C GLY A 47 -41.14 7.37 29.28
N SER A 48 -41.34 8.66 29.54
CA SER A 48 -40.84 9.76 28.70
C SER A 48 -39.37 9.99 29.05
N SER A 49 -38.42 9.73 28.13
CA SER A 49 -37.01 10.07 28.33
C SER A 49 -36.73 11.46 27.74
N LEU A 50 -36.25 12.39 28.57
CA LEU A 50 -35.71 13.68 28.12
C LEU A 50 -34.25 13.44 27.64
N GLN A 51 -33.91 13.79 26.40
CA GLN A 51 -32.52 13.79 25.94
C GLN A 51 -32.09 15.24 25.68
N VAL A 52 -31.06 15.68 26.40
CA VAL A 52 -30.31 16.89 26.04
C VAL A 52 -29.43 16.51 24.85
N PRO A 53 -29.55 17.14 23.67
CA PRO A 53 -28.58 16.97 22.59
C PRO A 53 -27.21 17.34 23.16
N LYS A 54 -26.32 16.36 23.26
CA LYS A 54 -24.96 16.63 23.69
C LYS A 54 -24.29 17.42 22.58
N ALA A 55 -23.61 18.51 22.94
CA ALA A 55 -22.83 19.31 22.00
C ALA A 55 -21.58 18.52 21.58
N ALA A 56 -21.78 17.53 20.71
CA ALA A 56 -20.74 16.65 20.23
C ALA A 56 -21.06 16.19 18.81
N VAL A 57 -20.01 15.84 18.07
CA VAL A 57 -20.13 15.21 16.75
C VAL A 57 -19.20 14.02 16.66
N TYR A 58 -19.72 12.91 16.12
CA TYR A 58 -18.93 11.73 15.86
C TYR A 58 -18.39 11.80 14.43
N VAL A 59 -17.07 11.74 14.25
CA VAL A 59 -16.43 11.74 12.93
C VAL A 59 -15.97 10.33 12.59
N ALA A 60 -16.56 9.74 11.57
CA ALA A 60 -16.18 8.43 11.04
C ALA A 60 -15.76 8.53 9.58
N ALA A 61 -14.97 7.57 9.10
CA ALA A 61 -14.56 7.52 7.70
C ALA A 61 -15.30 6.42 6.94
N THR A 62 -15.15 6.38 5.62
CA THR A 62 -15.60 5.24 4.81
C THR A 62 -14.61 4.09 4.76
N ARG A 63 -13.30 4.38 4.95
CA ARG A 63 -12.17 3.44 4.92
C ARG A 63 -11.03 3.93 5.83
N GLN A 64 -9.98 3.12 5.99
CA GLN A 64 -8.72 3.61 6.57
C GLN A 64 -8.03 4.61 5.63
N HIS A 65 -7.19 5.50 6.16
CA HIS A 65 -6.37 6.47 5.40
C HIS A 65 -7.12 7.51 4.53
N VAL A 66 -8.42 7.69 4.76
CA VAL A 66 -9.25 8.73 4.13
C VAL A 66 -8.92 10.16 4.63
N GLY A 67 -8.11 10.28 5.69
CA GLY A 67 -7.78 11.57 6.31
C GLY A 67 -8.81 12.03 7.33
N LYS A 68 -9.43 11.09 8.05
CA LYS A 68 -10.32 11.39 9.19
C LYS A 68 -9.57 12.11 10.31
N THR A 69 -8.37 11.66 10.68
CA THR A 69 -7.55 12.33 11.69
C THR A 69 -7.24 13.76 11.27
N SER A 70 -6.75 13.98 10.05
CA SER A 70 -6.48 15.36 9.56
C SER A 70 -7.76 16.21 9.49
N THR A 71 -8.91 15.62 9.14
CA THR A 71 -10.21 16.29 9.20
C THR A 71 -10.58 16.67 10.64
N CYS A 72 -10.34 15.78 11.62
CA CYS A 72 -10.59 16.07 13.03
C CYS A 72 -9.67 17.17 13.56
N LEU A 73 -8.37 17.16 13.21
CA LEU A 73 -7.45 18.24 13.56
C LEU A 73 -7.88 19.57 12.93
N GLY A 74 -8.33 19.58 11.67
CA GLY A 74 -8.87 20.78 11.04
C GLY A 74 -10.18 21.28 11.69
N LEU A 75 -11.04 20.36 12.14
CA LEU A 75 -12.22 20.70 12.94
C LEU A 75 -11.83 21.29 14.30
N LEU A 76 -10.85 20.69 14.98
CA LEU A 76 -10.33 21.20 16.26
C LEU A 76 -9.82 22.63 16.10
N GLU A 77 -8.95 22.91 15.11
CA GLU A 77 -8.44 24.27 14.83
C GLU A 77 -9.59 25.27 14.60
N GLY A 78 -10.58 24.89 13.80
CA GLY A 78 -11.74 25.72 13.54
C GLY A 78 -12.66 25.91 14.77
N LEU A 79 -12.65 24.99 15.72
CA LEU A 79 -13.48 25.04 16.93
C LEU A 79 -12.76 25.79 18.07
N THR A 80 -11.46 25.56 18.28
CA THR A 80 -10.65 26.24 19.29
C THR A 80 -10.45 27.72 18.98
N SER A 81 -10.61 28.13 17.73
CA SER A 81 -10.67 29.55 17.34
C SER A 81 -12.02 30.21 17.66
N ARG A 82 -13.03 29.46 18.08
CA ARG A 82 -14.41 29.95 18.29
C ARG A 82 -14.99 29.66 19.68
N LEU A 83 -14.47 28.65 20.36
CA LEU A 83 -14.94 28.17 21.66
C LEU A 83 -13.73 27.97 22.57
N ASP A 84 -13.91 28.25 23.86
CA ASP A 84 -12.81 28.22 24.82
C ASP A 84 -12.51 26.79 25.29
N ARG A 85 -13.55 25.94 25.39
CA ARG A 85 -13.41 24.58 25.92
C ARG A 85 -13.88 23.53 24.92
N ILE A 86 -12.91 22.89 24.26
CA ILE A 86 -13.13 21.83 23.30
C ILE A 86 -12.69 20.48 23.86
N GLY A 87 -13.59 19.50 23.76
CA GLY A 87 -13.33 18.11 24.08
C GLY A 87 -12.88 17.33 22.85
N PHE A 88 -12.01 16.34 23.06
CA PHE A 88 -11.68 15.34 22.04
C PHE A 88 -11.72 13.94 22.65
N LEU A 89 -12.39 13.00 21.98
CA LEU A 89 -12.51 11.62 22.43
C LEU A 89 -12.22 10.67 21.27
N LYS A 90 -11.35 9.69 21.50
CA LYS A 90 -11.16 8.51 20.65
C LYS A 90 -11.69 7.28 21.41
N PRO A 91 -12.96 6.88 21.21
CA PRO A 91 -13.59 5.85 22.03
C PRO A 91 -12.87 4.50 22.00
N VAL A 92 -12.36 4.13 20.82
CA VAL A 92 -11.64 2.88 20.58
C VAL A 92 -10.41 3.18 19.72
N GLY A 93 -9.21 2.97 20.26
CA GLY A 93 -7.94 3.14 19.57
C GLY A 93 -7.30 1.84 19.10
N GLN A 94 -6.48 1.88 18.05
CA GLN A 94 -5.74 0.73 17.50
C GLN A 94 -4.22 0.94 17.53
N GLU A 95 -3.76 2.19 17.45
CA GLU A 95 -2.32 2.51 17.41
C GLU A 95 -1.97 3.33 18.66
N SER A 96 -1.19 2.73 19.57
CA SER A 96 -0.95 3.33 20.89
C SER A 96 0.46 3.93 21.06
N VAL A 97 0.53 5.08 21.72
CA VAL A 97 1.78 5.70 22.21
C VAL A 97 1.77 5.77 23.74
N ALA A 98 2.95 5.85 24.34
CA ALA A 98 3.08 5.97 25.79
C ALA A 98 3.12 7.45 26.20
N VAL A 99 2.29 7.83 27.18
CA VAL A 99 2.17 9.19 27.73
C VAL A 99 2.38 9.17 29.24
N GLU A 100 2.44 10.35 29.87
CA GLU A 100 2.60 10.48 31.33
C GLU A 100 3.81 9.68 31.88
N GLY A 101 4.98 9.89 31.27
CA GLY A 101 6.21 9.19 31.64
C GLY A 101 6.20 7.68 31.38
N GLY A 102 5.25 7.18 30.59
CA GLY A 102 5.12 5.77 30.24
C GLY A 102 4.09 5.00 31.07
N SER A 103 3.44 5.65 32.02
CA SER A 103 2.44 5.03 32.91
C SER A 103 1.12 4.70 32.21
N LEU A 104 0.81 5.39 31.11
CA LEU A 104 -0.43 5.25 30.36
C LEU A 104 -0.15 5.09 28.86
N ARG A 105 -0.96 4.26 28.19
CA ARG A 105 -0.96 4.17 26.72
C ARG A 105 -2.29 4.66 26.17
N VAL A 106 -2.22 5.55 25.20
CA VAL A 106 -3.37 6.15 24.51
C VAL A 106 -3.19 6.04 23.01
N ASP A 107 -4.29 6.20 22.26
CA ASP A 107 -4.21 6.30 20.80
C ASP A 107 -3.31 7.47 20.35
N LYS A 108 -2.52 7.28 19.29
CA LYS A 108 -1.58 8.31 18.80
C LYS A 108 -2.28 9.64 18.48
N ASP A 109 -3.53 9.59 17.99
CA ASP A 109 -4.26 10.78 17.59
C ASP A 109 -4.69 11.61 18.82
N VAL A 110 -4.88 10.95 19.97
CA VAL A 110 -5.16 11.62 21.25
C VAL A 110 -3.96 12.41 21.75
N ALA A 111 -2.75 11.85 21.62
CA ALA A 111 -1.51 12.56 21.97
C ALA A 111 -1.35 13.83 21.12
N VAL A 112 -1.49 13.69 19.80
CA VAL A 112 -1.41 14.82 18.87
C VAL A 112 -2.48 15.87 19.18
N ALA A 113 -3.75 15.48 19.31
CA ALA A 113 -4.85 16.41 19.56
C ALA A 113 -4.64 17.19 20.87
N LYS A 114 -4.25 16.50 21.97
CA LYS A 114 -4.06 17.16 23.26
C LYS A 114 -2.88 18.12 23.24
N GLU A 115 -1.73 17.70 22.70
CA GLU A 115 -0.50 18.50 22.72
C GLU A 115 -0.56 19.71 21.80
N VAL A 116 -1.12 19.55 20.59
CA VAL A 116 -1.18 20.64 19.60
C VAL A 116 -2.22 21.68 19.98
N PHE A 117 -3.42 21.24 20.37
CA PHE A 117 -4.55 22.14 20.65
C PHE A 117 -4.68 22.53 22.12
N LYS A 118 -3.76 22.07 22.98
CA LYS A 118 -3.74 22.37 24.43
C LYS A 118 -5.09 22.08 25.09
N LEU A 119 -5.60 20.86 24.88
CA LEU A 119 -6.89 20.41 25.42
C LEU A 119 -6.77 20.09 26.93
N ASP A 120 -6.51 21.13 27.73
CA ASP A 120 -6.13 21.02 29.15
C ASP A 120 -7.27 20.51 30.04
N THR A 121 -8.52 20.71 29.61
CA THR A 121 -9.73 20.22 30.27
C THR A 121 -9.94 18.71 30.14
N CYS A 122 -9.20 18.03 29.24
CA CYS A 122 -9.34 16.61 28.96
C CYS A 122 -8.15 15.82 29.49
N ASN A 123 -8.36 14.80 30.32
CA ASN A 123 -7.27 13.90 30.72
C ASN A 123 -7.07 12.77 29.69
N TYR A 124 -5.85 12.23 29.59
CA TYR A 124 -5.50 11.22 28.59
C TYR A 124 -6.34 9.94 28.68
N ALA A 125 -6.62 9.47 29.90
CA ALA A 125 -7.38 8.24 30.14
C ALA A 125 -8.83 8.35 29.65
N ASP A 126 -9.44 9.53 29.79
CA ASP A 126 -10.79 9.79 29.31
C ASP A 126 -10.82 9.98 27.79
N MET A 127 -9.77 10.55 27.21
CA MET A 127 -9.70 10.74 25.76
C MET A 127 -9.50 9.42 25.01
N SER A 128 -8.97 8.37 25.65
CA SER A 128 -8.70 7.06 25.03
C SER A 128 -9.11 5.89 25.95
N PRO A 129 -10.42 5.68 26.21
CA PRO A 129 -10.89 4.75 27.23
C PRO A 129 -10.70 3.27 26.87
N VAL A 130 -10.67 2.94 25.57
CA VAL A 130 -10.45 1.57 25.08
C VAL A 130 -9.35 1.58 24.02
N VAL A 131 -8.30 0.80 24.24
CA VAL A 131 -7.18 0.63 23.30
C VAL A 131 -7.03 -0.86 22.99
N ILE A 132 -7.17 -1.22 21.71
CA ILE A 132 -7.10 -2.61 21.25
C ILE A 132 -5.64 -2.98 21.00
N MET A 133 -5.02 -3.61 21.99
CA MET A 133 -3.64 -4.11 21.91
C MET A 133 -3.58 -5.57 21.41
N PRO A 134 -2.40 -6.09 21.03
CA PRO A 134 -2.24 -7.50 20.68
C PRO A 134 -2.83 -8.44 21.76
N GLY A 135 -3.63 -9.41 21.34
CA GLY A 135 -4.34 -10.34 22.23
C GLY A 135 -5.67 -9.84 22.79
N TYR A 136 -6.04 -8.56 22.58
CA TYR A 136 -7.32 -8.00 23.06
C TYR A 136 -8.53 -8.75 22.51
N THR A 137 -8.57 -8.97 21.18
CA THR A 137 -9.66 -9.68 20.52
C THR A 137 -9.83 -11.10 21.06
N LYS A 138 -8.71 -11.82 21.27
CA LYS A 138 -8.75 -13.17 21.85
C LYS A 138 -9.33 -13.15 23.26
N ARG A 139 -8.88 -12.21 24.11
CA ARG A 139 -9.42 -12.04 25.47
C ARG A 139 -10.92 -11.68 25.49
N PHE A 140 -11.39 -10.92 24.51
CA PHE A 140 -12.82 -10.64 24.35
C PHE A 140 -13.59 -11.91 23.99
N LEU A 141 -13.13 -12.69 23.01
CA LEU A 141 -13.74 -13.96 22.61
C LEU A 141 -13.72 -15.00 23.73
N ASP A 142 -12.68 -14.99 24.56
CA ASP A 142 -12.53 -15.85 25.75
C ASP A 142 -13.40 -15.35 26.94
N GLY A 143 -14.15 -14.26 26.78
CA GLY A 143 -15.07 -13.71 27.79
C GLY A 143 -14.41 -12.91 28.91
N HIS A 144 -13.09 -12.66 28.85
CA HIS A 144 -12.38 -11.84 29.83
C HIS A 144 -12.66 -10.34 29.69
N ILE A 145 -13.19 -9.92 28.54
CA ILE A 145 -13.61 -8.55 28.26
C ILE A 145 -15.05 -8.64 27.74
N THR A 146 -15.97 -7.91 28.35
CA THR A 146 -17.37 -7.90 27.93
C THR A 146 -17.69 -6.63 27.15
N VAL A 147 -18.72 -6.69 26.31
CA VAL A 147 -19.23 -5.50 25.60
C VAL A 147 -19.62 -4.41 26.58
N GLU A 148 -20.35 -4.77 27.65
CA GLU A 148 -20.80 -3.80 28.66
C GLU A 148 -19.63 -3.11 29.35
N SER A 149 -18.56 -3.86 29.71
CA SER A 149 -17.38 -3.27 30.34
C SER A 149 -16.65 -2.25 29.46
N GLN A 150 -16.72 -2.41 28.13
CA GLN A 150 -16.15 -1.46 27.18
C GLN A 150 -17.05 -0.23 27.04
N LEU A 151 -18.35 -0.45 26.84
CA LEU A 151 -19.33 0.63 26.69
C LEU A 151 -19.43 1.49 27.95
N ASP A 152 -19.35 0.90 29.15
CA ASP A 152 -19.31 1.63 30.42
C ASP A 152 -18.14 2.60 30.49
N LYS A 153 -16.93 2.15 30.10
CA LYS A 153 -15.75 3.01 30.06
C LYS A 153 -15.95 4.16 29.08
N ILE A 154 -16.40 3.85 27.86
CA ILE A 154 -16.64 4.86 26.83
C ILE A 154 -17.69 5.88 27.28
N ARG A 155 -18.84 5.42 27.83
CA ARG A 155 -19.91 6.31 28.34
C ARG A 155 -19.41 7.21 29.46
N SER A 156 -18.68 6.65 30.42
CA SER A 156 -18.17 7.38 31.58
C SER A 156 -17.17 8.46 31.15
N SER A 157 -16.24 8.12 30.27
CA SER A 157 -15.25 9.05 29.74
C SER A 157 -15.87 10.12 28.85
N PHE A 158 -16.80 9.74 27.97
CA PHE A 158 -17.55 10.69 27.15
C PHE A 158 -18.32 11.68 28.02
N LYS A 159 -19.02 11.20 29.06
CA LYS A 159 -19.74 12.08 30.00
C LYS A 159 -18.80 13.12 30.61
N ARG A 160 -17.67 12.68 31.22
CA ARG A 160 -16.67 13.57 31.83
C ARG A 160 -16.15 14.61 30.85
N ILE A 161 -15.80 14.21 29.62
CA ILE A 161 -15.33 15.13 28.58
C ILE A 161 -16.42 16.13 28.20
N THR A 162 -17.65 15.68 27.95
CA THR A 162 -18.74 16.58 27.53
C THR A 162 -19.22 17.52 28.62
N GLU A 163 -19.10 17.15 29.91
CA GLU A 163 -19.45 18.04 31.02
C GLU A 163 -18.41 19.14 31.24
N ALA A 164 -17.15 18.88 30.89
CA ALA A 164 -16.05 19.84 31.02
C ALA A 164 -15.90 20.78 29.81
N ASN A 165 -16.58 20.51 28.69
CA ASN A 165 -16.35 21.18 27.41
C ASN A 165 -17.65 21.64 26.75
N GLU A 166 -17.58 22.74 25.99
CA GLU A 166 -18.70 23.33 25.28
C GLU A 166 -19.06 22.53 24.02
N PHE A 167 -18.06 21.93 23.39
CA PHE A 167 -18.26 21.06 22.24
C PHE A 167 -17.22 19.92 22.25
N THR A 168 -17.61 18.72 21.86
CA THR A 168 -16.71 17.55 21.82
C THR A 168 -16.64 16.92 20.43
N VAL A 169 -15.43 16.80 19.89
CA VAL A 169 -15.17 16.00 18.68
C VAL A 169 -14.88 14.57 19.10
N VAL A 170 -15.71 13.63 18.63
CA VAL A 170 -15.51 12.19 18.87
C VAL A 170 -14.97 11.54 17.61
N GLU A 171 -13.71 11.13 17.61
CA GLU A 171 -13.09 10.49 16.46
C GLU A 171 -13.26 8.96 16.52
N GLY A 172 -13.89 8.39 15.48
CA GLY A 172 -14.01 6.94 15.33
C GLY A 172 -12.72 6.27 14.85
N THR A 173 -12.77 4.96 14.57
CA THR A 173 -11.63 4.20 14.04
C THR A 173 -11.97 3.55 12.71
N GLY A 174 -11.12 3.72 11.68
CA GLY A 174 -11.40 3.24 10.31
C GLY A 174 -12.80 3.58 9.80
N HIS A 175 -13.48 2.60 9.19
CA HIS A 175 -14.84 2.71 8.66
C HIS A 175 -15.93 2.41 9.72
N THR A 176 -17.20 2.70 9.43
CA THR A 176 -18.31 2.60 10.41
C THR A 176 -18.48 1.23 11.09
N GLY A 177 -18.01 0.15 10.45
CA GLY A 177 -18.08 -1.23 10.95
C GLY A 177 -16.81 -1.74 11.64
N VAL A 178 -15.71 -0.98 11.65
CA VAL A 178 -14.49 -1.40 12.37
C VAL A 178 -14.77 -1.50 13.85
N GLY A 179 -14.29 -2.58 14.48
CA GLY A 179 -14.59 -2.92 15.88
C GLY A 179 -15.76 -3.88 16.07
N SER A 180 -16.40 -4.35 14.99
CA SER A 180 -17.53 -5.29 15.07
C SER A 180 -17.18 -6.63 15.72
N ILE A 181 -15.94 -7.12 15.57
CA ILE A 181 -15.49 -8.36 16.22
C ILE A 181 -15.48 -8.29 17.76
N VAL A 182 -15.35 -7.08 18.32
CA VAL A 182 -15.47 -6.82 19.78
C VAL A 182 -16.76 -6.09 20.13
N ASP A 183 -17.73 -6.12 19.21
CA ASP A 183 -19.07 -5.55 19.38
C ASP A 183 -19.09 -4.03 19.70
N CYS A 184 -18.03 -3.31 19.34
CA CYS A 184 -17.86 -1.88 19.60
C CYS A 184 -17.54 -1.13 18.30
N ASN A 185 -18.37 -1.31 17.27
CA ASN A 185 -18.21 -0.56 16.02
C ASN A 185 -18.64 0.91 16.16
N ASN A 186 -18.15 1.78 15.26
CA ASN A 186 -18.38 3.23 15.34
C ASN A 186 -19.88 3.58 15.34
N ALA A 187 -20.69 2.93 14.50
CA ALA A 187 -22.13 3.19 14.42
C ALA A 187 -22.84 2.84 15.73
N ARG A 188 -22.52 1.69 16.34
CA ARG A 188 -23.05 1.29 17.64
C ARG A 188 -22.61 2.24 18.75
N ILE A 189 -21.34 2.63 18.79
CA ILE A 189 -20.84 3.58 19.79
C ILE A 189 -21.54 4.93 19.65
N ALA A 190 -21.67 5.46 18.43
CA ALA A 190 -22.37 6.73 18.20
C ALA A 190 -23.84 6.66 18.68
N ALA A 191 -24.54 5.55 18.39
CA ALA A 191 -25.89 5.29 18.89
C ALA A 191 -25.95 5.21 20.43
N GLU A 192 -25.01 4.51 21.05
CA GLU A 192 -24.93 4.37 22.51
C GLU A 192 -24.69 5.71 23.21
N LEU A 193 -23.87 6.58 22.61
CA LEU A 193 -23.58 7.90 23.14
C LEU A 193 -24.67 8.94 22.83
N GLY A 194 -25.56 8.63 21.89
CA GLY A 194 -26.59 9.53 21.38
C GLY A 194 -26.00 10.70 20.57
N VAL A 195 -24.94 10.44 19.80
CA VAL A 195 -24.19 11.46 19.06
C VAL A 195 -24.41 11.31 17.56
N ASP A 196 -24.69 12.42 16.90
CA ASP A 196 -24.83 12.49 15.46
C ASP A 196 -23.48 12.36 14.74
N MET A 197 -23.48 11.82 13.53
CA MET A 197 -22.25 11.47 12.80
C MET A 197 -21.99 12.38 11.59
N VAL A 198 -20.72 12.72 11.36
CA VAL A 198 -20.19 13.22 10.09
C VAL A 198 -19.37 12.11 9.45
N LEU A 199 -19.63 11.85 8.17
CA LEU A 199 -18.89 10.86 7.39
C LEU A 199 -17.83 11.54 6.52
N VAL A 200 -16.61 11.04 6.57
CA VAL A 200 -15.50 11.47 5.72
C VAL A 200 -15.23 10.38 4.67
N ALA A 201 -15.22 10.76 3.39
CA ALA A 201 -14.87 9.86 2.29
C ALA A 201 -13.77 10.48 1.41
N ASN A 202 -13.05 9.65 0.65
CA ASN A 202 -12.12 10.16 -0.36
C ASN A 202 -12.91 10.80 -1.51
N GLY A 203 -12.26 11.71 -2.25
CA GLY A 203 -12.83 12.39 -3.39
C GLY A 203 -13.16 11.46 -4.55
N GLY A 204 -14.24 11.79 -5.25
CA GLY A 204 -14.80 11.02 -6.35
C GLY A 204 -16.31 11.20 -6.38
N LEU A 205 -16.95 10.99 -7.53
CA LEU A 205 -18.41 11.03 -7.60
C LEU A 205 -18.99 9.64 -7.36
N GLY A 206 -18.66 8.66 -8.20
CA GLY A 206 -19.15 7.27 -8.06
C GLY A 206 -18.53 6.53 -6.87
N SER A 207 -17.20 6.35 -6.89
CA SER A 207 -16.47 5.58 -5.85
C SER A 207 -16.74 6.06 -4.42
N ALA A 208 -16.76 7.38 -4.22
CA ALA A 208 -17.04 7.96 -2.91
C ALA A 208 -18.50 7.73 -2.47
N PHE A 209 -19.45 7.81 -3.41
CA PHE A 209 -20.86 7.58 -3.13
C PHE A 209 -21.15 6.12 -2.78
N ASP A 210 -20.52 5.17 -3.47
CA ASP A 210 -20.64 3.73 -3.18
C ASP A 210 -20.12 3.42 -1.76
N ASP A 211 -18.92 3.94 -1.44
CA ASP A 211 -18.29 3.83 -0.13
C ASP A 211 -19.16 4.40 0.99
N LEU A 212 -19.70 5.59 0.76
CA LEU A 212 -20.58 6.22 1.74
C LEU A 212 -21.89 5.47 1.88
N THR A 213 -22.45 4.89 0.82
CA THR A 213 -23.72 4.15 0.87
C THR A 213 -23.62 2.93 1.78
N LEU A 214 -22.50 2.20 1.73
CA LEU A 214 -22.23 1.09 2.65
C LEU A 214 -22.18 1.56 4.11
N ASN A 215 -21.45 2.65 4.38
CA ASN A 215 -21.29 3.21 5.72
C ASN A 215 -22.60 3.84 6.25
N TYR A 216 -23.34 4.53 5.39
CA TYR A 216 -24.66 5.07 5.66
C TYR A 216 -25.63 3.97 6.08
N SER A 217 -25.60 2.82 5.40
CA SER A 217 -26.46 1.67 5.71
C SER A 217 -26.22 1.14 7.12
N MET A 218 -24.96 1.09 7.57
CA MET A 218 -24.61 0.70 8.94
C MET A 218 -25.12 1.72 9.97
N CYS A 219 -24.93 3.01 9.72
CA CYS A 219 -25.46 4.07 10.58
C CYS A 219 -26.99 4.00 10.67
N LYS A 220 -27.67 3.75 9.55
CA LYS A 220 -29.13 3.57 9.49
C LYS A 220 -29.59 2.36 10.30
N ALA A 221 -28.88 1.23 10.22
CA ALA A 221 -29.19 0.03 11.01
C ALA A 221 -29.11 0.28 12.53
N HIS A 222 -28.19 1.15 12.97
CA HIS A 222 -28.05 1.55 14.37
C HIS A 222 -28.86 2.82 14.74
N ASN A 223 -29.68 3.36 13.83
CA ASN A 223 -30.44 4.61 14.02
C ASN A 223 -29.57 5.84 14.34
N VAL A 224 -28.35 5.90 13.80
CA VAL A 224 -27.46 7.06 13.92
C VAL A 224 -27.79 8.07 12.83
N ARG A 225 -28.07 9.31 13.24
CA ARG A 225 -28.31 10.40 12.30
C ARG A 225 -27.00 10.92 11.74
N ILE A 226 -26.94 11.08 10.41
CA ILE A 226 -25.79 11.67 9.73
C ILE A 226 -26.07 13.16 9.50
N ARG A 227 -25.19 14.03 10.01
CA ARG A 227 -25.31 15.50 9.93
C ARG A 227 -24.62 16.10 8.72
N GLY A 228 -23.72 15.36 8.09
CA GLY A 228 -23.15 15.75 6.81
C GLY A 228 -22.05 14.83 6.34
N VAL A 229 -21.61 15.07 5.10
CA VAL A 229 -20.50 14.39 4.45
C VAL A 229 -19.37 15.38 4.14
N ILE A 230 -18.13 14.96 4.39
CA ILE A 230 -16.92 15.65 3.94
C ILE A 230 -16.23 14.76 2.91
N LEU A 231 -15.95 15.31 1.73
CA LEU A 231 -15.12 14.66 0.73
C LEU A 231 -13.70 15.21 0.84
N ASN A 232 -12.76 14.35 1.21
CA ASN A 232 -11.37 14.69 1.40
C ASN A 232 -10.50 14.19 0.25
N LYS A 233 -9.32 14.77 0.06
CA LYS A 233 -8.40 14.41 -1.03
C LYS A 233 -9.07 14.47 -2.41
N VAL A 234 -9.95 15.45 -2.63
CA VAL A 234 -10.59 15.65 -3.94
C VAL A 234 -9.55 16.23 -4.89
N ARG A 235 -9.40 15.64 -6.09
CA ARG A 235 -8.52 16.24 -7.10
C ARG A 235 -8.94 17.69 -7.36
N GLU A 236 -7.97 18.59 -7.43
CA GLU A 236 -8.21 20.04 -7.50
C GLU A 236 -9.09 20.41 -8.70
N ASP A 237 -8.83 19.81 -9.86
CA ASP A 237 -9.61 19.95 -11.11
C ASP A 237 -11.07 19.46 -10.99
N ARG A 238 -11.40 18.67 -9.96
CA ARG A 238 -12.72 18.06 -9.76
C ARG A 238 -13.50 18.65 -8.60
N VAL A 239 -12.93 19.59 -7.84
CA VAL A 239 -13.57 20.18 -6.66
C VAL A 239 -14.93 20.80 -6.99
N GLU A 240 -15.00 21.63 -8.03
CA GLU A 240 -16.26 22.30 -8.42
C GLU A 240 -17.32 21.32 -8.90
N MET A 241 -16.92 20.35 -9.74
CA MET A 241 -17.82 19.29 -10.21
C MET A 241 -18.39 18.49 -9.03
N VAL A 242 -17.55 18.09 -8.08
CA VAL A 242 -18.00 17.34 -6.90
C VAL A 242 -18.93 18.19 -6.02
N ARG A 243 -18.61 19.46 -5.80
CA ARG A 243 -19.49 20.39 -5.04
C ARG A 243 -20.88 20.48 -5.65
N GLU A 244 -20.98 20.50 -6.98
CA GLU A 244 -22.25 20.64 -7.68
C GLU A 244 -23.07 19.33 -7.72
N TYR A 245 -22.43 18.21 -8.06
CA TYR A 245 -23.14 16.96 -8.39
C TYR A 245 -23.31 16.02 -7.19
N PHE A 246 -22.41 16.05 -6.22
CA PHE A 246 -22.48 15.13 -5.08
C PHE A 246 -23.74 15.33 -4.21
N PRO A 247 -24.18 16.57 -3.91
CA PRO A 247 -25.44 16.79 -3.22
C PRO A 247 -26.66 16.24 -3.98
N LYS A 248 -26.64 16.29 -5.33
CA LYS A 248 -27.70 15.71 -6.17
C LYS A 248 -27.76 14.19 -6.00
N ALA A 249 -26.61 13.52 -5.97
CA ALA A 249 -26.54 12.07 -5.73
C ALA A 249 -27.07 11.68 -4.34
N MET A 250 -26.77 12.49 -3.31
CA MET A 250 -27.22 12.25 -1.93
C MET A 250 -28.71 12.49 -1.67
N GLN A 251 -29.47 13.04 -2.63
CA GLN A 251 -30.92 13.22 -2.47
C GLN A 251 -31.64 11.91 -2.17
N HIS A 252 -31.15 10.78 -2.69
CA HIS A 252 -31.70 9.45 -2.45
C HIS A 252 -31.66 8.99 -0.98
N TRP A 253 -30.85 9.62 -0.12
CA TRP A 253 -30.83 9.32 1.32
C TRP A 253 -31.92 10.07 2.12
N GLY A 254 -32.94 10.58 1.43
CA GLY A 254 -34.06 11.31 2.04
C GLY A 254 -33.82 12.81 2.15
N GLY A 255 -32.96 13.39 1.31
CA GLY A 255 -32.78 14.84 1.11
C GLY A 255 -32.18 15.65 2.28
N ASN A 256 -31.91 15.03 3.43
CA ASN A 256 -31.56 15.74 4.67
C ASN A 256 -30.08 15.64 5.08
N VAL A 257 -29.23 14.99 4.29
CA VAL A 257 -27.79 14.91 4.56
C VAL A 257 -27.04 15.89 3.65
N PRO A 258 -26.46 16.97 4.19
CA PRO A 258 -25.71 17.93 3.38
C PRO A 258 -24.27 17.47 3.10
N LEU A 259 -23.74 17.87 1.95
CA LEU A 259 -22.30 17.95 1.73
C LEU A 259 -21.78 19.18 2.47
N ILE A 260 -20.99 18.99 3.53
CA ILE A 260 -20.53 20.07 4.40
C ILE A 260 -19.06 20.45 4.18
N GLY A 261 -18.33 19.68 3.38
CA GLY A 261 -16.94 19.98 3.05
C GLY A 261 -16.44 19.26 1.81
N VAL A 262 -15.63 19.96 1.02
CA VAL A 262 -14.85 19.40 -0.08
C VAL A 262 -13.42 19.92 0.08
N VAL A 263 -12.52 19.04 0.51
CA VAL A 263 -11.11 19.35 0.79
C VAL A 263 -10.27 18.85 -0.39
N PRO A 264 -9.54 19.73 -1.08
CA PRO A 264 -8.69 19.33 -2.19
C PRO A 264 -7.55 18.43 -1.70
N ASN A 265 -7.01 17.60 -2.58
CA ASN A 265 -5.79 16.86 -2.32
C ASN A 265 -4.62 17.86 -2.26
N LEU A 266 -4.02 18.00 -1.08
CA LEU A 266 -2.87 18.86 -0.87
C LEU A 266 -1.62 17.98 -0.77
N PRO A 267 -0.77 17.92 -1.83
CA PRO A 267 0.40 17.04 -1.86
C PRO A 267 1.34 17.25 -0.67
N LEU A 268 1.45 18.50 -0.21
CA LEU A 268 2.25 18.88 0.96
C LEU A 268 1.90 18.09 2.22
N LEU A 269 0.62 17.76 2.45
CA LEU A 269 0.21 16.98 3.63
C LEU A 269 0.65 15.51 3.59
N SER A 270 1.12 15.04 2.43
CA SER A 270 1.68 13.68 2.25
C SER A 270 3.21 13.68 2.24
N ASN A 271 3.85 14.85 2.20
CA ASN A 271 5.31 14.96 2.17
C ASN A 271 5.91 14.70 3.56
N PRO A 272 6.95 13.86 3.66
CA PRO A 272 7.63 13.62 4.92
C PRO A 272 8.33 14.88 5.43
N SER A 273 8.30 15.06 6.74
CA SER A 273 9.00 16.12 7.46
C SER A 273 10.35 15.64 8.01
N MET A 274 11.23 16.57 8.43
CA MET A 274 12.49 16.18 9.09
C MET A 274 12.25 15.38 10.39
N LEU A 275 11.15 15.65 11.11
CA LEU A 275 10.69 14.89 12.27
C LEU A 275 10.47 13.41 11.92
N ASP A 276 9.85 13.15 10.77
CA ASP A 276 9.57 11.80 10.31
C ASP A 276 10.87 11.02 10.07
N PHE A 277 11.88 11.68 9.50
CA PHE A 277 13.20 11.07 9.28
C PHE A 277 13.98 10.84 10.59
N GLU A 278 13.86 11.73 11.58
CA GLU A 278 14.39 11.44 12.93
C GLU A 278 13.73 10.23 13.56
N GLY A 279 12.41 10.07 13.38
CA GLY A 279 11.67 8.88 13.83
C GLY A 279 12.13 7.61 13.12
N LEU A 280 12.26 7.67 11.79
CA LEU A 280 12.72 6.57 10.93
C LEU A 280 14.11 6.07 11.33
N PHE A 281 15.05 6.99 11.55
CA PHE A 281 16.44 6.66 11.84
C PHE A 281 16.77 6.61 13.33
N ARG A 282 15.85 7.03 14.21
CA ARG A 282 16.05 7.18 15.65
C ARG A 282 17.25 8.07 16.00
N THR A 283 17.43 9.14 15.24
CA THR A 283 18.49 10.14 15.43
C THR A 283 17.91 11.51 15.71
N GLN A 284 18.78 12.48 15.99
CA GLN A 284 18.38 13.87 16.20
C GLN A 284 19.06 14.78 15.17
N MET A 285 18.35 15.83 14.74
CA MET A 285 18.90 16.86 13.88
C MET A 285 20.14 17.51 14.51
N LEU A 286 21.16 17.71 13.68
CA LEU A 286 22.40 18.39 14.03
C LEU A 286 22.24 19.91 14.10
N SER A 287 21.28 20.47 13.36
CA SER A 287 21.08 21.92 13.20
C SER A 287 19.61 22.29 13.04
N SER A 288 19.26 23.54 13.30
CA SER A 288 17.92 24.12 13.03
C SER A 288 16.73 23.30 13.56
N ARG A 289 16.75 22.93 14.84
CA ARG A 289 15.64 22.18 15.48
C ARG A 289 14.28 22.89 15.41
N SER A 290 14.25 24.22 15.27
CA SER A 290 13.01 24.97 15.05
C SER A 290 12.34 24.63 13.71
N ARG A 291 13.08 24.06 12.75
CA ARG A 291 12.58 23.66 11.42
C ARG A 291 12.36 22.15 11.28
N ARG A 292 12.16 21.46 12.39
CA ARG A 292 11.91 20.01 12.45
C ARG A 292 10.68 19.55 11.65
N PHE A 293 9.70 20.43 11.47
CA PHE A 293 8.47 20.14 10.71
C PHE A 293 8.58 20.51 9.21
N GLN A 294 9.75 20.94 8.75
CA GLN A 294 9.96 21.26 7.34
C GLN A 294 9.76 19.99 6.49
N GLN A 295 8.93 20.10 5.45
CA GLN A 295 8.53 19.00 4.58
C GLN A 295 9.33 18.99 3.28
N TYR A 296 9.53 17.79 2.72
CA TYR A 296 10.32 17.59 1.51
C TYR A 296 9.50 16.87 0.45
N SER A 297 9.38 17.49 -0.73
CA SER A 297 8.62 16.93 -1.85
C SER A 297 9.36 15.82 -2.59
N LYS A 298 10.69 15.78 -2.46
CA LYS A 298 11.54 14.75 -3.06
C LYS A 298 12.80 14.53 -2.24
N THR A 299 13.34 13.32 -2.34
CA THR A 299 14.67 12.97 -1.81
C THR A 299 15.62 12.71 -2.97
N THR A 300 16.86 13.19 -2.88
CA THR A 300 17.88 13.02 -3.92
C THR A 300 19.23 12.66 -3.31
N LEU A 301 19.81 11.55 -3.76
CA LEU A 301 21.20 11.22 -3.48
C LEU A 301 22.14 12.10 -4.32
N VAL A 302 23.11 12.76 -3.66
CA VAL A 302 24.10 13.61 -4.33
C VAL A 302 25.28 12.78 -4.79
N THR A 303 25.24 12.29 -6.03
CA THR A 303 26.35 11.57 -6.67
C THR A 303 27.26 12.47 -7.51
N ALA A 304 26.80 13.67 -7.86
CA ALA A 304 27.54 14.59 -8.72
C ALA A 304 28.63 15.38 -7.97
N GLY A 305 29.55 15.97 -8.73
CA GLY A 305 30.52 16.94 -8.21
C GLY A 305 29.87 18.28 -7.86
N LEU A 306 30.54 19.07 -7.01
CA LEU A 306 30.04 20.33 -6.45
C LEU A 306 29.43 21.29 -7.48
N ARG A 307 30.08 21.50 -8.64
CA ARG A 307 29.58 22.42 -9.67
C ARG A 307 28.16 22.07 -10.15
N ARG A 308 27.90 20.78 -10.42
CA ARG A 308 26.58 20.32 -10.88
C ARG A 308 25.56 20.33 -9.76
N PHE A 309 26.01 20.06 -8.52
CA PHE A 309 25.15 20.15 -7.35
C PHE A 309 24.68 21.59 -7.08
N LEU A 310 25.57 22.59 -7.14
CA LEU A 310 25.20 24.01 -6.97
C LEU A 310 24.25 24.50 -8.07
N ALA A 311 24.44 24.05 -9.32
CA ALA A 311 23.51 24.35 -10.41
C ALA A 311 22.11 23.80 -10.07
N LYS A 312 22.04 22.55 -9.62
CA LYS A 312 20.82 21.87 -9.21
C LYS A 312 20.13 22.57 -8.03
N LEU A 313 20.87 23.04 -7.03
CA LEU A 313 20.28 23.79 -5.90
C LEU A 313 19.63 25.11 -6.31
N SER A 314 20.09 25.71 -7.41
CA SER A 314 19.59 27.00 -7.91
C SER A 314 18.32 26.88 -8.75
N GLU A 315 17.88 25.67 -9.07
CA GLU A 315 16.67 25.40 -9.85
C GLU A 315 15.44 25.36 -8.92
N PRO A 316 14.34 26.07 -9.24
CA PRO A 316 13.16 26.18 -8.37
C PRO A 316 12.54 24.83 -7.99
N GLU A 317 12.58 23.85 -8.89
CA GLU A 317 12.05 22.52 -8.64
C GLU A 317 12.80 21.78 -7.51
N PHE A 318 14.03 22.18 -7.17
CA PHE A 318 14.83 21.55 -6.11
C PHE A 318 14.75 22.26 -4.76
N GLU A 319 14.01 23.37 -4.65
CA GLU A 319 13.96 24.18 -3.43
C GLU A 319 13.46 23.39 -2.21
N HIS A 320 12.51 22.47 -2.38
CA HIS A 320 11.94 21.64 -1.31
C HIS A 320 12.47 20.20 -1.32
N THR A 321 13.76 20.03 -1.63
CA THR A 321 14.41 18.72 -1.74
C THR A 321 15.20 18.35 -0.50
N LEU A 322 15.07 17.09 -0.08
CA LEU A 322 15.97 16.45 0.87
C LEU A 322 17.16 15.86 0.13
N PHE A 323 18.35 16.39 0.38
CA PHE A 323 19.59 15.89 -0.22
C PHE A 323 20.25 14.88 0.71
N VAL A 324 20.73 13.78 0.15
CA VAL A 324 21.48 12.76 0.89
C VAL A 324 22.91 12.73 0.38
N THR A 325 23.89 12.75 1.27
CA THR A 325 25.31 12.64 0.91
C THR A 325 26.08 11.89 1.99
N HIS A 326 27.22 11.30 1.61
CA HIS A 326 28.15 10.72 2.58
C HIS A 326 28.84 11.83 3.37
N VAL A 327 29.11 11.58 4.66
CA VAL A 327 29.69 12.54 5.60
C VAL A 327 31.10 12.99 5.20
N SER A 328 31.83 12.19 4.42
CA SER A 328 33.15 12.55 3.89
C SER A 328 33.12 13.58 2.76
N ARG A 329 31.94 13.92 2.20
CA ARG A 329 31.77 14.90 1.11
C ARG A 329 31.70 16.33 1.64
N ASN A 330 32.80 16.80 2.23
CA ASN A 330 32.93 18.15 2.77
C ASN A 330 32.59 19.24 1.74
N ASP A 331 32.94 19.02 0.47
CA ASP A 331 32.63 19.92 -0.64
C ASP A 331 31.12 20.13 -0.80
N ILE A 332 30.34 19.05 -0.76
CA ILE A 332 28.87 19.08 -0.90
C ILE A 332 28.22 19.68 0.33
N ILE A 333 28.69 19.32 1.52
CA ILE A 333 28.17 19.85 2.78
C ILE A 333 28.34 21.38 2.80
N LEU A 334 29.56 21.86 2.57
CA LEU A 334 29.84 23.30 2.55
C LEU A 334 29.11 24.02 1.41
N GLY A 335 29.03 23.39 0.23
CA GLY A 335 28.28 23.92 -0.91
C GLY A 335 26.78 24.11 -0.60
N PHE A 336 26.15 23.11 0.01
CA PHE A 336 24.75 23.17 0.44
C PHE A 336 24.52 24.28 1.48
N LEU A 337 25.35 24.30 2.52
CA LEU A 337 25.23 25.29 3.60
C LEU A 337 25.43 26.72 3.09
N SER A 338 26.41 26.93 2.22
CA SER A 338 26.69 28.23 1.58
C SER A 338 25.52 28.68 0.70
N HIS A 339 24.98 27.77 -0.11
CA HIS A 339 23.80 28.06 -0.95
C HIS A 339 22.59 28.44 -0.09
N ALA A 340 22.27 27.64 0.93
CA ALA A 340 21.14 27.89 1.82
C ALA A 340 21.27 29.26 2.52
N GLN A 341 22.45 29.58 3.03
CA GLN A 341 22.71 30.88 3.66
C GLN A 341 22.53 32.03 2.65
N ASN A 342 23.08 31.91 1.45
CA ASN A 342 22.95 32.94 0.42
C ASN A 342 21.50 33.11 -0.04
N PHE A 343 20.74 32.02 -0.19
CA PHE A 343 19.32 32.06 -0.51
C PHE A 343 18.54 32.84 0.56
N GLU A 344 18.75 32.55 1.84
CA GLU A 344 18.04 33.22 2.93
C GLU A 344 18.37 34.72 3.01
N LEU A 345 19.62 35.09 2.75
CA LEU A 345 20.05 36.50 2.71
C LEU A 345 19.45 37.26 1.53
N THR A 346 19.34 36.62 0.37
CA THR A 346 18.89 37.26 -0.88
C THR A 346 17.36 37.29 -1.00
N VAL A 347 16.71 36.15 -0.76
CA VAL A 347 15.26 35.96 -0.91
C VAL A 347 14.50 36.38 0.36
N LYS A 348 15.19 36.55 1.50
CA LYS A 348 14.62 36.95 2.80
C LYS A 348 13.52 36.01 3.30
N ARG A 349 13.63 34.71 2.98
CA ARG A 349 12.78 33.64 3.54
C ARG A 349 13.61 32.38 3.81
N PRO A 350 13.18 31.49 4.72
CA PRO A 350 13.83 30.21 4.97
C PRO A 350 14.04 29.38 3.71
N TYR A 351 15.22 28.78 3.53
CA TYR A 351 15.47 27.84 2.43
C TYR A 351 14.73 26.52 2.67
N GLY A 352 14.02 26.03 1.64
CA GLY A 352 13.17 24.84 1.70
C GLY A 352 13.92 23.50 1.71
N GLY A 353 15.23 23.48 1.44
CA GLY A 353 16.02 22.26 1.32
C GLY A 353 16.49 21.71 2.66
N GLY A 354 16.81 20.42 2.69
CA GLY A 354 17.37 19.73 3.86
C GLY A 354 18.52 18.82 3.47
N LEU A 355 19.35 18.44 4.45
CA LEU A 355 20.50 17.58 4.22
C LEU A 355 20.52 16.39 5.18
N ILE A 356 20.65 15.16 4.65
CA ILE A 356 20.96 13.96 5.39
C ILE A 356 22.42 13.59 5.13
N LEU A 357 23.19 13.47 6.21
CA LEU A 357 24.55 12.97 6.23
C LEU A 357 24.53 11.50 6.62
N THR A 358 25.15 10.66 5.81
CA THR A 358 25.27 9.21 6.03
C THR A 358 26.72 8.84 6.29
N GLY A 359 26.96 7.81 7.08
CA GLY A 359 28.31 7.36 7.47
C GLY A 359 28.24 6.38 8.63
N SER A 360 29.19 5.42 8.68
CA SER A 360 29.27 4.51 9.82
C SER A 360 29.78 5.25 11.05
N PRO A 361 29.11 5.23 12.21
CA PRO A 361 29.58 5.94 13.40
C PRO A 361 30.93 5.43 13.94
N SER A 362 31.37 4.22 13.58
CA SER A 362 32.70 3.68 13.94
C SER A 362 33.84 4.19 13.07
N ASP A 363 33.57 4.53 11.80
CA ASP A 363 34.62 4.74 10.78
C ASP A 363 34.54 6.11 10.09
N ASP A 364 33.35 6.71 10.06
CA ASP A 364 33.03 7.92 9.30
C ASP A 364 32.25 8.91 10.17
N GLN A 365 32.96 9.78 10.89
CA GLN A 365 32.34 10.89 11.61
C GLN A 365 32.60 12.23 10.91
N PRO A 366 31.65 13.18 10.97
CA PRO A 366 31.88 14.50 10.42
C PRO A 366 32.99 15.18 11.22
N GLN A 367 33.98 15.75 10.51
CA GLN A 367 35.12 16.43 11.13
C GLN A 367 34.65 17.56 12.07
N ASP A 368 35.34 17.75 13.19
CA ASP A 368 34.95 18.73 14.23
C ASP A 368 34.69 20.14 13.68
N TYR A 369 35.52 20.58 12.73
CA TYR A 369 35.35 21.86 12.07
C TYR A 369 34.03 21.94 11.28
N ILE A 370 33.71 20.92 10.48
CA ILE A 370 32.46 20.85 9.71
C ILE A 370 31.26 20.75 10.65
N MET A 371 31.38 19.99 11.74
CA MET A 371 30.33 19.89 12.77
C MET A 371 30.00 21.24 13.40
N ASN A 372 31.00 22.06 13.69
CA ASN A 372 30.77 23.40 14.21
C ASN A 372 30.04 24.29 13.21
N ILE A 373 30.34 24.18 11.91
CA ILE A 373 29.60 24.91 10.87
C ILE A 373 28.15 24.41 10.81
N ILE A 374 27.93 23.10 10.76
CA ILE A 374 26.58 22.51 10.71
C ILE A 374 25.74 22.96 11.90
N LYS A 375 26.25 22.84 13.14
CA LYS A 375 25.50 23.20 14.35
C LYS A 375 25.00 24.65 14.36
N ASN A 376 25.73 25.56 13.71
CA ASN A 376 25.36 26.98 13.61
C ASN A 376 24.52 27.30 12.36
N ALA A 377 24.29 26.33 11.48
CA ALA A 377 23.50 26.52 10.28
C ALA A 377 22.00 26.63 10.59
N GLN A 378 21.31 27.48 9.85
CA GLN A 378 19.87 27.70 9.97
C GLN A 378 19.04 26.72 9.14
N VAL A 379 19.68 25.84 8.37
CA VAL A 379 19.03 24.82 7.53
C VAL A 379 18.97 23.46 8.26
N PRO A 380 17.93 22.65 8.05
CA PRO A 380 17.85 21.30 8.60
C PRO A 380 18.97 20.38 8.11
N VAL A 381 19.77 19.84 9.05
CA VAL A 381 20.76 18.80 8.77
C VAL A 381 20.57 17.65 9.76
N LEU A 382 20.48 16.43 9.25
CA LEU A 382 20.33 15.19 10.03
C LEU A 382 21.55 14.29 9.78
N TYR A 383 22.09 13.68 10.83
CA TYR A 383 23.08 12.62 10.69
C TYR A 383 22.43 11.26 10.93
N VAL A 384 22.73 10.31 10.04
CA VAL A 384 22.20 8.95 10.03
C VAL A 384 23.38 7.98 10.08
N PRO A 385 23.56 7.22 11.18
CA PRO A 385 24.68 6.33 11.41
C PRO A 385 24.53 5.01 10.64
N THR A 386 24.31 5.07 9.33
CA THR A 386 24.20 3.91 8.43
C THR A 386 24.89 4.21 7.11
N THR A 387 25.11 3.19 6.29
CA THR A 387 25.63 3.40 4.94
C THR A 387 24.65 4.24 4.10
N THR A 388 25.16 4.92 3.09
CA THR A 388 24.32 5.71 2.17
C THR A 388 23.27 4.84 1.46
N PHE A 389 23.61 3.60 1.12
CA PHE A 389 22.69 2.66 0.50
C PHE A 389 21.53 2.28 1.43
N GLU A 390 21.83 1.84 2.66
CA GLU A 390 20.81 1.48 3.66
C GLU A 390 19.92 2.67 4.03
N ALA A 391 20.50 3.87 4.12
CA ALA A 391 19.74 5.08 4.38
C ALA A 391 18.75 5.38 3.24
N MET A 392 19.22 5.30 1.99
CA MET A 392 18.36 5.50 0.82
C MET A 392 17.27 4.44 0.72
N GLU A 393 17.57 3.18 0.99
CA GLU A 393 16.58 2.09 1.01
C GLU A 393 15.47 2.35 2.04
N LYS A 394 15.84 2.71 3.28
CA LYS A 394 14.88 3.06 4.34
C LYS A 394 14.06 4.29 3.98
N ILE A 395 14.67 5.33 3.42
CA ILE A 395 13.94 6.53 2.99
C ILE A 395 12.96 6.16 1.89
N THR A 396 13.39 5.43 0.86
CA THR A 396 12.52 5.00 -0.24
C THR A 396 11.32 4.23 0.30
N HIS A 397 11.54 3.20 1.12
CA HIS A 397 10.44 2.41 1.70
C HIS A 397 9.52 3.25 2.59
N PHE A 398 10.07 4.16 3.40
CA PHE A 398 9.30 5.07 4.24
C PHE A 398 8.44 6.04 3.41
N THR A 399 9.03 6.62 2.36
CA THR A 399 8.31 7.50 1.44
C THR A 399 7.29 6.75 0.61
N GLU A 400 7.53 5.49 0.23
CA GLU A 400 6.56 4.65 -0.47
C GLU A 400 5.33 4.35 0.40
N ASN A 401 5.51 4.02 1.68
CA ASN A 401 4.40 3.82 2.62
C ASN A 401 3.65 5.12 2.96
N ALA A 402 4.33 6.28 2.94
CA ALA A 402 3.70 7.59 3.11
C ALA A 402 2.99 8.09 1.82
N MET A 403 3.52 7.73 0.65
CA MET A 403 3.05 8.11 -0.69
C MET A 403 2.15 7.04 -1.33
N GLU A 404 1.81 5.96 -0.64
CA GLU A 404 0.87 4.92 -1.09
C GLU A 404 -0.55 5.46 -1.39
N SER A 405 -0.77 6.78 -1.28
CA SER A 405 -1.96 7.48 -1.80
C SER A 405 -1.78 8.42 -3.00
N ALA A 406 -0.60 8.58 -3.62
CA ALA A 406 -0.46 9.39 -4.86
C ALA A 406 0.89 9.25 -5.62
N ALA A 407 0.95 8.43 -6.69
CA ALA A 407 1.57 8.73 -7.99
C ALA A 407 1.50 7.50 -8.92
N VAL A 408 0.91 7.65 -10.11
CA VAL A 408 0.94 6.62 -11.17
C VAL A 408 2.20 6.87 -12.02
N VAL A 409 3.12 5.91 -12.05
CA VAL A 409 4.37 5.99 -12.84
C VAL A 409 4.21 5.21 -14.15
N ALA A 410 4.78 5.71 -15.26
CA ALA A 410 4.72 5.03 -16.55
C ALA A 410 5.56 3.74 -16.54
N VAL A 411 5.06 2.71 -17.23
CA VAL A 411 5.77 1.47 -17.50
C VAL A 411 6.88 1.74 -18.51
N ARG A 412 8.12 1.33 -18.16
CA ARG A 412 9.31 1.46 -19.01
C ARG A 412 10.02 0.15 -19.30
N GLY A 413 9.66 -0.92 -18.59
CA GLY A 413 10.21 -2.25 -18.80
C GLY A 413 9.20 -3.33 -18.50
N VAL A 414 9.22 -4.41 -19.29
CA VAL A 414 8.32 -5.55 -19.12
C VAL A 414 9.14 -6.82 -19.14
N THR A 415 8.88 -7.70 -18.18
CA THR A 415 9.47 -9.03 -18.15
C THR A 415 8.41 -10.10 -18.20
N PHE A 416 8.75 -11.24 -18.81
CA PHE A 416 7.83 -12.35 -18.99
C PHE A 416 8.36 -13.62 -18.31
N ASP A 417 7.47 -14.38 -17.71
CA ASP A 417 7.64 -15.83 -17.65
C ASP A 417 7.45 -16.47 -19.04
N LEU A 418 7.89 -17.71 -19.20
CA LEU A 418 7.86 -18.43 -20.47
C LEU A 418 6.73 -19.45 -20.57
N ASP A 419 6.79 -20.51 -19.76
CA ASP A 419 5.94 -21.68 -19.91
C ASP A 419 4.54 -21.37 -19.37
N ASP A 420 3.50 -21.72 -20.13
CA ASP A 420 2.08 -21.40 -19.87
C ASP A 420 1.73 -19.90 -19.84
N THR A 421 2.72 -19.01 -19.95
CA THR A 421 2.55 -17.57 -20.23
C THR A 421 2.64 -17.24 -21.72
N LEU A 422 3.70 -17.67 -22.41
CA LEU A 422 3.98 -17.35 -23.82
C LEU A 422 3.74 -18.53 -24.77
N TRP A 423 3.71 -19.75 -24.26
CA TRP A 423 3.41 -20.98 -24.98
C TRP A 423 2.95 -22.07 -24.01
N CYS A 424 2.38 -23.17 -24.51
CA CYS A 424 1.98 -24.28 -23.65
C CYS A 424 3.20 -25.12 -23.19
N GLY A 425 3.53 -25.02 -21.90
CA GLY A 425 4.67 -25.74 -21.29
C GLY A 425 4.50 -27.27 -21.37
N LYS A 426 3.27 -27.77 -21.15
CA LYS A 426 2.98 -29.22 -21.25
C LYS A 426 3.29 -29.78 -22.64
N THR A 427 2.98 -29.03 -23.70
CA THR A 427 3.21 -29.48 -25.07
C THR A 427 4.71 -29.53 -25.39
N VAL A 428 5.46 -28.51 -24.98
CA VAL A 428 6.91 -28.46 -25.24
C VAL A 428 7.66 -29.53 -24.43
N ILE A 429 7.30 -29.73 -23.16
CA ILE A 429 7.89 -30.78 -22.31
C ILE A 429 7.57 -32.17 -22.85
N ARG A 430 6.36 -32.41 -23.38
CA ARG A 430 5.99 -33.67 -24.00
C ARG A 430 6.84 -33.97 -25.24
N LYS A 431 7.01 -32.99 -26.14
CA LYS A 431 7.88 -33.13 -27.34
C LYS A 431 9.34 -33.40 -26.94
N ALA A 432 9.86 -32.64 -25.98
CA ALA A 432 11.22 -32.79 -25.46
C ALA A 432 11.45 -34.14 -24.79
N SER A 433 10.52 -34.61 -23.96
CA SER A 433 10.61 -35.91 -23.30
C SER A 433 10.50 -37.07 -24.30
N ALA A 434 9.64 -36.95 -25.32
CA ALA A 434 9.58 -37.94 -26.39
C ALA A 434 10.91 -38.04 -27.16
N ALA A 435 11.53 -36.92 -27.50
CA ALA A 435 12.84 -36.91 -28.18
C ALA A 435 13.97 -37.47 -27.31
N PHE A 436 13.97 -37.13 -26.01
CA PHE A 436 14.90 -37.70 -25.03
C PHE A 436 14.81 -39.23 -24.98
N HIS A 437 13.59 -39.77 -24.82
CA HIS A 437 13.41 -41.22 -24.75
C HIS A 437 13.63 -41.93 -26.09
N ALA A 438 13.33 -41.28 -27.22
CA ALA A 438 13.68 -41.80 -28.54
C ALA A 438 15.21 -41.92 -28.71
N TYR A 439 15.97 -40.92 -28.26
CA TYR A 439 17.42 -40.97 -28.25
C TYR A 439 17.95 -42.12 -27.38
N LEU A 440 17.42 -42.27 -26.16
CA LEU A 440 17.81 -43.39 -25.29
C LEU A 440 17.51 -44.76 -25.92
N ALA A 441 16.34 -44.92 -26.55
CA ALA A 441 15.95 -46.17 -27.21
C ALA A 441 16.84 -46.48 -28.43
N GLN A 442 17.32 -45.47 -29.13
CA GLN A 442 18.23 -45.64 -30.27
C GLN A 442 19.64 -46.00 -29.82
N GLU A 443 20.21 -45.25 -28.87
CA GLU A 443 21.63 -45.37 -28.50
C GLU A 443 21.88 -46.45 -27.45
N MET A 444 20.92 -46.67 -26.53
CA MET A 444 21.03 -47.60 -25.41
C MET A 444 19.72 -48.37 -25.16
N PRO A 445 19.32 -49.31 -26.05
CA PRO A 445 18.03 -50.01 -25.96
C PRO A 445 17.80 -50.70 -24.61
N HIS A 446 18.82 -51.37 -24.06
CA HIS A 446 18.72 -52.04 -22.75
C HIS A 446 18.43 -51.08 -21.60
N LEU A 447 18.98 -49.86 -21.62
CA LEU A 447 18.70 -48.82 -20.63
C LEU A 447 17.26 -48.31 -20.78
N ALA A 448 16.81 -48.10 -22.02
CA ALA A 448 15.46 -47.62 -22.32
C ALA A 448 14.36 -48.63 -21.95
N ASP A 449 14.62 -49.93 -22.15
CA ASP A 449 13.70 -51.01 -21.76
C ASP A 449 13.54 -51.11 -20.24
N GLN A 450 14.62 -50.94 -19.49
CA GLN A 450 14.60 -50.99 -18.03
C GLN A 450 14.00 -49.71 -17.41
N PHE A 451 14.19 -48.57 -18.06
CA PHE A 451 13.68 -47.27 -17.62
C PHE A 451 12.80 -46.61 -18.69
N PRO A 452 11.59 -47.15 -18.93
CA PRO A 452 10.61 -46.51 -19.81
C PRO A 452 10.22 -45.13 -19.26
N PRO A 453 9.59 -44.25 -20.07
CA PRO A 453 9.30 -42.86 -19.68
C PRO A 453 8.69 -42.70 -18.28
N ALA A 454 7.67 -43.48 -17.95
CA ALA A 454 7.02 -43.43 -16.64
C ALA A 454 7.95 -43.77 -15.47
N ALA A 455 8.88 -44.71 -15.66
CA ALA A 455 9.85 -45.10 -14.63
C ALA A 455 10.93 -44.02 -14.45
N PHE A 456 11.41 -43.43 -15.54
CA PHE A 456 12.36 -42.33 -15.50
C PHE A 456 11.76 -41.08 -14.83
N ASP A 457 10.53 -40.71 -15.20
CA ASP A 457 9.83 -39.57 -14.60
C ASP A 457 9.59 -39.77 -13.10
N ALA A 458 9.26 -40.99 -12.67
CA ALA A 458 9.11 -41.31 -11.25
C ALA A 458 10.42 -41.11 -10.46
N LEU A 459 11.56 -41.53 -11.03
CA LEU A 459 12.88 -41.30 -10.43
C LEU A 459 13.24 -39.81 -10.38
N LEU A 460 12.92 -39.06 -11.44
CA LEU A 460 13.18 -37.63 -11.49
C LEU A 460 12.41 -36.89 -10.39
N VAL A 461 11.13 -37.22 -10.19
CA VAL A 461 10.31 -36.68 -9.08
C VAL A 461 10.86 -37.10 -7.71
N GLN A 462 11.35 -38.34 -7.58
CA GLN A 462 11.98 -38.81 -6.35
C GLN A 462 13.24 -37.99 -6.03
N PHE A 463 14.13 -37.77 -7.00
CA PHE A 463 15.34 -36.98 -6.80
C PHE A 463 15.05 -35.51 -6.54
N GLN A 464 14.03 -34.94 -7.17
CA GLN A 464 13.59 -33.57 -6.88
C GLN A 464 13.20 -33.40 -5.40
N ARG A 465 12.53 -34.40 -4.81
CA ARG A 465 12.16 -34.39 -3.38
C ARG A 465 13.34 -34.66 -2.46
N ALA A 466 14.26 -35.54 -2.87
CA ALA A 466 15.41 -35.94 -2.07
C ALA A 466 16.53 -34.88 -2.04
N LEU A 467 16.59 -33.99 -3.04
CA LEU A 467 17.64 -32.99 -3.22
C LEU A 467 17.04 -31.56 -3.23
N PRO A 468 16.52 -31.06 -2.09
CA PRO A 468 15.81 -29.77 -2.04
C PRO A 468 16.65 -28.59 -2.51
N ASP A 469 17.95 -28.57 -2.20
CA ASP A 469 18.87 -27.50 -2.61
C ASP A 469 19.11 -27.44 -4.13
N ARG A 470 18.80 -28.53 -4.85
CA ARG A 470 18.91 -28.64 -6.32
C ARG A 470 17.55 -28.85 -6.99
N ALA A 471 16.45 -28.78 -6.25
CA ALA A 471 15.11 -29.08 -6.76
C ALA A 471 14.64 -28.13 -7.88
N HIS A 472 15.27 -26.95 -7.98
CA HIS A 472 15.02 -25.94 -9.00
C HIS A 472 15.87 -26.13 -10.27
N ASP A 473 16.89 -26.98 -10.24
CA ASP A 473 17.84 -27.20 -11.33
C ASP A 473 17.43 -28.44 -12.14
N TYR A 474 16.50 -28.25 -13.08
CA TYR A 474 15.96 -29.34 -13.91
C TYR A 474 17.00 -29.96 -14.85
N THR A 475 18.05 -29.20 -15.21
CA THR A 475 19.19 -29.69 -15.96
C THR A 475 19.96 -30.72 -15.13
N PHE A 476 20.33 -30.33 -13.91
CA PHE A 476 20.98 -31.22 -12.95
C PHE A 476 20.13 -32.46 -12.67
N LEU A 477 18.84 -32.29 -12.33
CA LEU A 477 17.96 -33.40 -11.97
C LEU A 477 17.86 -34.45 -13.08
N ARG A 478 17.72 -34.02 -14.35
CA ARG A 478 17.61 -34.94 -15.48
C ARG A 478 18.93 -35.68 -15.74
N LYS A 479 20.07 -34.97 -15.70
CA LYS A 479 21.40 -35.59 -15.84
C LYS A 479 21.71 -36.54 -14.68
N HIS A 480 21.38 -36.17 -13.45
CA HIS A 480 21.54 -36.99 -12.26
C HIS A 480 20.70 -38.27 -12.33
N THR A 481 19.44 -38.14 -12.74
CA THR A 481 18.54 -39.29 -12.94
C THR A 481 19.11 -40.25 -13.98
N LEU A 482 19.60 -39.73 -15.11
CA LEU A 482 20.20 -40.56 -16.15
C LEU A 482 21.46 -41.30 -15.68
N ARG A 483 22.35 -40.63 -14.92
CA ARG A 483 23.52 -41.27 -14.32
C ARG A 483 23.11 -42.40 -13.37
N HIS A 484 22.09 -42.18 -12.55
CA HIS A 484 21.56 -43.22 -11.67
C HIS A 484 21.02 -44.42 -12.45
N CYS A 485 20.27 -44.18 -13.55
CA CYS A 485 19.79 -45.27 -14.41
C CYS A 485 20.95 -46.10 -14.99
N VAL A 486 22.04 -45.44 -15.43
CA VAL A 486 23.24 -46.13 -15.93
C VAL A 486 23.93 -46.95 -14.83
N GLU A 487 24.02 -46.41 -13.62
CA GLU A 487 24.57 -47.12 -12.46
C GLU A 487 23.78 -48.40 -12.14
N VAL A 488 22.45 -48.30 -12.12
CA VAL A 488 21.55 -49.43 -11.82
C VAL A 488 21.58 -50.51 -12.91
N CYS A 489 21.67 -50.13 -14.19
CA CYS A 489 21.88 -51.09 -15.29
C CYS A 489 23.28 -51.72 -15.25
N GLY A 490 24.25 -51.02 -14.67
CA GLY A 490 25.66 -51.36 -14.62
C GLY A 490 26.43 -50.78 -15.81
N ALA A 491 27.26 -49.77 -15.56
CA ALA A 491 28.09 -49.08 -16.55
C ALA A 491 28.96 -50.03 -17.40
N GLN A 492 29.37 -51.17 -16.84
CA GLN A 492 30.05 -52.26 -17.54
C GLN A 492 29.25 -52.82 -18.70
N LYS A 493 27.97 -53.14 -18.46
CA LYS A 493 27.08 -53.74 -19.44
C LYS A 493 26.71 -52.78 -20.57
N LEU A 494 26.73 -51.47 -20.27
CA LEU A 494 26.43 -50.40 -21.22
C LEU A 494 27.66 -49.81 -21.92
N ASN A 495 28.87 -50.33 -21.64
CA ASN A 495 30.13 -49.79 -22.15
C ASN A 495 30.39 -48.31 -21.78
N LEU A 496 29.89 -47.87 -20.62
CA LEU A 496 29.99 -46.51 -20.07
C LEU A 496 30.85 -46.45 -18.79
N GLN A 497 31.86 -47.32 -18.69
CA GLN A 497 32.75 -47.39 -17.52
C GLN A 497 33.75 -46.23 -17.46
N ASP A 498 34.07 -45.70 -18.63
CA ASP A 498 34.91 -44.53 -18.78
C ASP A 498 34.07 -43.29 -18.45
N GLN A 499 34.53 -42.50 -17.48
CA GLN A 499 33.81 -41.32 -17.01
C GLN A 499 33.59 -40.30 -18.13
N ILE A 500 34.52 -40.15 -19.07
CA ILE A 500 34.39 -39.21 -20.19
C ILE A 500 33.27 -39.68 -21.11
N LYS A 501 33.24 -40.98 -21.44
CA LYS A 501 32.16 -41.55 -22.27
C LYS A 501 30.79 -41.46 -21.61
N LEU A 502 30.72 -41.66 -20.29
CA LEU A 502 29.49 -41.50 -19.53
C LEU A 502 28.96 -40.07 -19.65
N GLU A 503 29.81 -39.07 -19.42
CA GLU A 503 29.42 -37.66 -19.49
C GLU A 503 29.05 -37.26 -20.92
N GLU A 504 29.79 -37.71 -21.94
CA GLU A 504 29.44 -37.49 -23.35
C GLU A 504 28.05 -38.04 -23.69
N PHE A 505 27.72 -39.25 -23.22
CA PHE A 505 26.40 -39.85 -23.41
C PHE A 505 25.30 -39.07 -22.67
N VAL A 506 25.53 -38.71 -21.41
CA VAL A 506 24.57 -37.96 -20.59
C VAL A 506 24.29 -36.59 -21.21
N ASP A 507 25.32 -35.90 -21.68
CA ASP A 507 25.20 -34.60 -22.33
C ASP A 507 24.52 -34.69 -23.70
N ALA A 508 24.80 -35.73 -24.49
CA ALA A 508 24.13 -35.96 -25.77
C ALA A 508 22.65 -36.30 -25.58
N ALA A 509 22.30 -37.14 -24.61
CA ALA A 509 20.92 -37.43 -24.25
C ALA A 509 20.20 -36.17 -23.76
N PHE A 510 20.82 -35.40 -22.87
CA PHE A 510 20.24 -34.15 -22.41
C PHE A 510 20.07 -33.13 -23.54
N ARG A 511 21.00 -33.06 -24.50
CA ARG A 511 20.87 -32.22 -25.69
C ARG A 511 19.66 -32.63 -26.56
N ALA A 512 19.39 -33.93 -26.69
CA ALA A 512 18.20 -34.42 -27.38
C ALA A 512 16.88 -34.00 -26.70
N PHE A 513 16.90 -33.78 -25.37
CA PHE A 513 15.80 -33.15 -24.64
C PHE A 513 15.74 -31.64 -24.87
N LEU A 514 16.89 -30.96 -24.73
CA LEU A 514 16.97 -29.50 -24.71
C LEU A 514 16.62 -28.86 -26.06
N LEU A 515 16.97 -29.53 -27.17
CA LEU A 515 16.74 -28.97 -28.50
C LEU A 515 15.25 -28.77 -28.80
N PRO A 516 14.34 -29.76 -28.66
CA PRO A 516 12.90 -29.51 -28.80
C PRO A 516 12.30 -28.66 -27.68
N ARG A 517 12.88 -28.69 -26.47
CA ARG A 517 12.45 -27.86 -25.33
C ARG A 517 12.60 -26.37 -25.61
N SER A 518 13.60 -26.00 -26.40
CA SER A 518 13.89 -24.62 -26.81
C SER A 518 13.27 -24.23 -28.15
N GLN A 519 12.40 -25.08 -28.72
CA GLN A 519 11.65 -24.80 -29.96
C GLN A 519 10.13 -24.77 -29.67
N PRO A 520 9.65 -23.82 -28.84
CA PRO A 520 8.23 -23.71 -28.52
C PRO A 520 7.42 -23.18 -29.71
N GLU A 521 6.14 -23.54 -29.73
CA GLU A 521 5.12 -22.87 -30.55
C GLU A 521 4.46 -21.79 -29.68
N PRO A 522 4.69 -20.48 -29.95
CA PRO A 522 4.08 -19.41 -29.17
C PRO A 522 2.57 -19.39 -29.31
N PHE A 523 1.89 -18.84 -28.30
CA PHE A 523 0.48 -18.48 -28.43
C PHE A 523 0.28 -17.38 -29.49
N ASP A 524 -0.93 -17.36 -30.05
CA ASP A 524 -1.28 -16.39 -31.09
C ASP A 524 -1.11 -14.95 -30.59
N GLY A 525 -0.44 -14.12 -31.39
CA GLY A 525 -0.27 -12.70 -31.11
C GLY A 525 0.91 -12.33 -30.19
N VAL A 526 1.71 -13.30 -29.72
CA VAL A 526 2.93 -13.02 -28.91
C VAL A 526 3.93 -12.14 -29.68
N GLU A 527 4.11 -12.37 -30.97
CA GLU A 527 5.03 -11.54 -31.78
C GLU A 527 4.54 -10.09 -31.89
N SER A 528 3.24 -9.90 -32.14
CA SER A 528 2.64 -8.56 -32.17
C SER A 528 2.68 -7.86 -30.81
N LEU A 529 2.55 -8.63 -29.72
CA LEU A 529 2.64 -8.12 -28.36
C LEU A 529 4.00 -7.48 -28.09
N PHE A 530 5.10 -8.16 -28.41
CA PHE A 530 6.45 -7.63 -28.15
C PHE A 530 6.69 -6.33 -28.91
N ARG A 531 6.36 -6.32 -30.22
CA ARG A 531 6.47 -5.11 -31.05
C ARG A 531 5.61 -3.96 -30.50
N GLY A 532 4.38 -4.24 -30.08
CA GLY A 532 3.48 -3.25 -29.50
C GLY A 532 4.03 -2.67 -28.20
N LEU A 533 4.55 -3.51 -27.30
CA LEU A 533 5.13 -3.07 -26.03
C LEU A 533 6.38 -2.22 -26.23
N GLU A 534 7.26 -2.60 -27.16
CA GLU A 534 8.43 -1.79 -27.51
C GLU A 534 8.04 -0.39 -27.99
N LEU A 535 7.02 -0.29 -28.84
CA LEU A 535 6.51 0.97 -29.35
C LEU A 535 5.87 1.82 -28.25
N GLU A 536 5.05 1.21 -27.40
CA GLU A 536 4.36 1.91 -26.32
C GLU A 536 5.35 2.41 -25.25
N ILE A 537 6.34 1.60 -24.88
CA ILE A 537 7.42 2.01 -23.97
C ILE A 537 8.23 3.16 -24.56
N LYS A 538 8.60 3.10 -25.85
CA LYS A 538 9.30 4.20 -26.53
C LYS A 538 8.47 5.49 -26.49
N ARG A 539 7.17 5.40 -26.78
CA ARG A 539 6.24 6.52 -26.79
C ARG A 539 6.11 7.16 -25.41
N SER A 540 5.86 6.37 -24.36
CA SER A 540 5.61 6.88 -23.01
C SER A 540 6.86 7.44 -22.32
N SER A 541 8.06 7.06 -22.79
CA SER A 541 9.32 7.50 -22.20
C SER A 541 9.83 8.85 -22.74
N GLY A 542 9.20 9.43 -23.77
CA GLY A 542 9.63 10.69 -24.40
C GLY A 542 11.04 10.65 -24.99
N MET A 543 11.56 9.45 -25.25
CA MET A 543 12.97 9.22 -25.58
C MET A 543 13.22 9.42 -27.08
N SER A 544 13.95 10.50 -27.42
CA SER A 544 14.62 10.63 -28.71
C SER A 544 15.95 9.86 -28.67
N ASP A 545 15.94 8.65 -29.24
CA ASP A 545 17.07 7.98 -29.92
C ASP A 545 18.24 7.28 -29.18
N VAL A 546 18.25 6.99 -27.86
CA VAL A 546 19.45 6.29 -27.29
C VAL A 546 19.25 5.14 -26.29
N ALA A 547 18.08 4.89 -25.70
CA ALA A 547 17.90 3.68 -24.88
C ALA A 547 16.76 2.81 -25.41
N SER A 548 17.08 1.56 -25.74
CA SER A 548 16.12 0.59 -26.26
C SER A 548 15.09 0.24 -25.19
N PRO A 549 13.82 0.02 -25.56
CA PRO A 549 12.83 -0.57 -24.66
C PRO A 549 13.41 -1.87 -24.12
N VAL A 550 13.26 -2.09 -22.81
CA VAL A 550 13.83 -3.28 -22.18
C VAL A 550 12.73 -4.29 -21.94
N LEU A 551 12.66 -5.27 -22.83
CA LEU A 551 11.92 -6.50 -22.62
C LEU A 551 12.87 -7.57 -22.10
N GLY A 552 12.43 -8.37 -21.13
CA GLY A 552 13.26 -9.42 -20.56
C GLY A 552 12.48 -10.67 -20.21
N VAL A 553 13.21 -11.73 -19.91
CA VAL A 553 12.64 -12.99 -19.44
C VAL A 553 13.12 -13.31 -18.04
N ILE A 554 12.22 -13.80 -17.19
CA ILE A 554 12.54 -14.38 -15.89
C ILE A 554 11.88 -15.76 -15.81
N THR A 555 12.67 -16.83 -15.81
CA THR A 555 12.15 -18.21 -15.87
C THR A 555 12.76 -19.11 -14.80
N ASN A 556 11.95 -20.05 -14.29
CA ASN A 556 12.43 -21.17 -13.48
C ASN A 556 12.89 -22.36 -14.35
N GLY A 557 12.67 -22.30 -15.67
CA GLY A 557 13.08 -23.31 -16.62
C GLY A 557 14.56 -23.24 -17.00
N ASN A 558 14.94 -24.12 -17.92
CA ASN A 558 16.31 -24.32 -18.39
C ASN A 558 16.50 -23.91 -19.86
N CYS A 559 15.63 -23.05 -20.38
CA CYS A 559 15.82 -22.46 -21.69
C CYS A 559 16.95 -21.42 -21.64
N GLU A 560 17.72 -21.37 -22.72
CA GLU A 560 18.74 -20.34 -22.95
C GLU A 560 18.31 -19.49 -24.14
N MET A 561 18.63 -18.19 -24.10
CA MET A 561 18.22 -17.23 -25.14
C MET A 561 18.67 -17.68 -26.54
N ASP A 562 19.93 -18.14 -26.68
CA ASP A 562 20.53 -18.51 -27.96
C ASP A 562 19.82 -19.70 -28.65
N ASN A 563 19.09 -20.50 -27.87
CA ASN A 563 18.38 -21.68 -28.35
C ASN A 563 16.91 -21.40 -28.68
N LEU A 564 16.35 -20.26 -28.25
CA LEU A 564 14.99 -19.86 -28.57
C LEU A 564 14.86 -19.39 -30.03
N PRO A 565 13.64 -19.42 -30.61
CA PRO A 565 13.40 -18.84 -31.93
C PRO A 565 13.94 -17.41 -32.08
N LYS A 566 14.46 -17.08 -33.27
CA LYS A 566 15.12 -15.79 -33.55
C LYS A 566 14.31 -14.56 -33.12
N TYR A 567 12.99 -14.59 -33.27
CA TYR A 567 12.16 -13.46 -32.88
C TYR A 567 12.22 -13.14 -31.38
N PHE A 568 12.44 -14.14 -30.49
CA PHE A 568 12.69 -13.87 -29.07
C PHE A 568 14.04 -13.17 -28.88
N GLN A 569 15.06 -13.63 -29.58
CA GLN A 569 16.41 -13.06 -29.50
C GLN A 569 16.45 -11.61 -30.01
N GLU A 570 15.59 -11.28 -30.97
CA GLU A 570 15.47 -9.93 -31.54
C GLU A 570 14.75 -8.94 -30.61
N HIS A 571 13.79 -9.42 -29.80
CA HIS A 571 12.95 -8.58 -28.94
C HIS A 571 13.36 -8.57 -27.46
N MET A 572 13.94 -9.65 -26.94
CA MET A 572 14.29 -9.78 -25.53
C MET A 572 15.74 -9.36 -25.30
N ASN A 573 15.96 -8.34 -24.46
CA ASN A 573 17.29 -7.80 -24.18
C ASN A 573 18.10 -8.67 -23.22
N PHE A 574 17.43 -9.44 -22.36
CA PHE A 574 18.07 -10.34 -21.43
C PHE A 574 17.14 -11.49 -21.03
N MET A 575 17.74 -12.56 -20.51
CA MET A 575 17.05 -13.65 -19.85
C MET A 575 17.74 -13.96 -18.53
N ILE A 576 16.95 -14.12 -17.46
CA ILE A 576 17.39 -14.58 -16.15
C ILE A 576 16.71 -15.92 -15.87
N SER A 577 17.52 -16.95 -15.62
CA SER A 577 17.04 -18.27 -15.20
C SER A 577 17.35 -18.53 -13.74
N ALA A 578 16.58 -19.42 -13.10
CA ALA A 578 16.86 -19.87 -11.74
C ALA A 578 18.25 -20.51 -11.62
N GLU A 579 18.71 -21.23 -12.65
CA GLU A 579 20.05 -21.84 -12.72
C GLU A 579 21.15 -20.76 -12.69
N LEU A 580 20.99 -19.67 -13.46
CA LEU A 580 21.96 -18.58 -13.52
C LEU A 580 22.13 -17.87 -12.16
N VAL A 581 21.03 -17.72 -11.41
CA VAL A 581 21.01 -16.97 -10.14
C VAL A 581 21.23 -17.87 -8.92
N GLY A 582 20.95 -19.17 -9.04
CA GLY A 582 20.85 -20.10 -7.90
C GLY A 582 19.62 -19.87 -7.03
N SER A 583 18.60 -19.17 -7.56
CA SER A 583 17.36 -18.85 -6.86
C SER A 583 16.20 -18.80 -7.84
N ALA A 584 15.12 -19.50 -7.53
CA ALA A 584 13.91 -19.58 -8.35
C ALA A 584 12.81 -18.62 -7.86
N LYS A 585 11.90 -18.21 -8.76
CA LYS A 585 10.63 -17.58 -8.38
C LYS A 585 9.85 -18.52 -7.45
N PRO A 586 9.26 -18.04 -6.34
CA PRO A 586 8.98 -16.64 -6.01
C PRO A 586 10.07 -15.86 -5.25
N GLY A 587 11.28 -16.40 -5.12
CA GLY A 587 12.38 -15.78 -4.37
C GLY A 587 12.76 -14.40 -4.92
N GLN A 588 13.01 -13.43 -4.04
CA GLN A 588 13.29 -12.05 -4.44
C GLN A 588 14.59 -11.90 -5.25
N ALA A 589 15.58 -12.75 -5.00
CA ALA A 589 16.91 -12.68 -5.62
C ALA A 589 16.86 -12.77 -7.17
N ILE A 590 15.94 -13.55 -7.74
CA ILE A 590 15.81 -13.67 -9.20
C ILE A 590 15.28 -12.37 -9.83
N PHE A 591 14.35 -11.68 -9.15
CA PHE A 591 13.83 -10.39 -9.58
C PHE A 591 14.86 -9.27 -9.40
N ASP A 592 15.68 -9.35 -8.35
CA ASP A 592 16.79 -8.40 -8.14
C ASP A 592 17.89 -8.57 -9.20
N ALA A 593 18.20 -9.81 -9.59
CA ALA A 593 19.12 -10.10 -10.69
C ALA A 593 18.58 -9.56 -12.04
N ALA A 594 17.26 -9.65 -12.26
CA ALA A 594 16.61 -9.03 -13.43
C ALA A 594 16.63 -7.50 -13.36
N MET A 595 16.38 -6.90 -12.18
CA MET A 595 16.45 -5.45 -11.96
C MET A 595 17.81 -4.89 -12.38
N ALA A 596 18.90 -5.61 -12.07
CA ALA A 596 20.27 -5.22 -12.43
C ALA A 596 20.54 -5.18 -13.95
N LYS A 597 19.65 -5.75 -14.78
CA LYS A 597 19.74 -5.67 -16.25
C LYS A 597 19.06 -4.42 -16.83
N PHE A 598 18.22 -3.74 -16.05
CA PHE A 598 17.59 -2.48 -16.46
C PHE A 598 18.52 -1.28 -16.22
N PRO A 599 18.30 -0.15 -16.94
CA PRO A 599 19.01 1.09 -16.65
C PRO A 599 18.83 1.53 -15.19
N ALA A 600 19.89 2.06 -14.58
CA ALA A 600 19.87 2.54 -13.20
C ALA A 600 18.87 3.68 -12.93
N SER A 601 18.34 4.32 -13.98
CA SER A 601 17.28 5.32 -13.89
C SER A 601 15.88 4.72 -13.71
N TYR A 602 15.73 3.41 -13.88
CA TYR A 602 14.46 2.73 -13.70
C TYR A 602 14.32 2.35 -12.22
N SER A 603 13.11 2.50 -11.69
CA SER A 603 12.71 1.99 -10.38
C SER A 603 11.81 0.77 -10.55
N ARG A 604 11.64 -0.05 -9.51
CA ARG A 604 10.78 -1.24 -9.53
C ARG A 604 9.34 -0.92 -9.98
N GLN A 605 8.83 0.28 -9.72
CA GLN A 605 7.50 0.76 -10.16
C GLN A 605 7.38 1.04 -11.66
N HIS A 606 8.51 1.22 -12.37
CA HIS A 606 8.53 1.30 -13.83
C HIS A 606 8.46 -0.07 -14.51
N LEU A 607 8.66 -1.15 -13.74
CA LEU A 607 8.77 -2.50 -14.26
C LEU A 607 7.50 -3.29 -14.02
N VAL A 608 7.13 -4.08 -15.02
CA VAL A 608 6.01 -5.02 -14.95
C VAL A 608 6.54 -6.43 -15.16
N HIS A 609 6.15 -7.37 -14.30
CA HIS A 609 6.32 -8.79 -14.55
C HIS A 609 4.98 -9.42 -14.98
N VAL A 610 5.04 -10.25 -16.02
CA VAL A 610 3.91 -10.93 -16.63
C VAL A 610 4.13 -12.43 -16.50
N GLY A 611 3.19 -13.13 -15.90
CA GLY A 611 3.26 -14.59 -15.75
C GLY A 611 1.92 -15.22 -15.41
N ASP A 612 1.83 -16.53 -15.56
CA ASP A 612 0.61 -17.31 -15.31
C ASP A 612 0.53 -17.89 -13.90
N HIS A 613 1.68 -18.10 -13.25
CA HIS A 613 1.69 -18.70 -11.93
C HIS A 613 1.56 -17.62 -10.86
N TYR A 614 0.39 -17.58 -10.21
CA TYR A 614 0.07 -16.54 -9.23
C TYR A 614 1.10 -16.41 -8.09
N GLU A 615 1.57 -17.50 -7.50
CA GLU A 615 2.55 -17.44 -6.42
C GLU A 615 3.96 -17.05 -6.91
N CYS A 616 4.46 -17.75 -7.93
CA CYS A 616 5.81 -17.54 -8.47
C CYS A 616 5.98 -16.17 -9.13
N ASP A 617 5.07 -15.81 -10.04
CA ASP A 617 5.21 -14.64 -10.90
C ASP A 617 4.56 -13.42 -10.27
N VAL A 618 3.32 -13.56 -9.81
CA VAL A 618 2.52 -12.40 -9.37
C VAL A 618 2.89 -12.00 -7.95
N GLU A 619 2.80 -12.90 -6.97
CA GLU A 619 3.19 -12.56 -5.61
C GLU A 619 4.71 -12.36 -5.48
N GLY A 620 5.51 -13.18 -6.16
CA GLY A 620 6.96 -13.05 -6.19
C GLY A 620 7.41 -11.66 -6.66
N ALA A 621 6.96 -11.24 -7.84
CA ALA A 621 7.30 -9.92 -8.38
C ALA A 621 6.71 -8.78 -7.56
N LYS A 622 5.48 -8.94 -7.03
CA LYS A 622 4.84 -7.93 -6.19
C LYS A 622 5.61 -7.71 -4.88
N ARG A 623 6.07 -8.77 -4.21
CA ARG A 623 6.93 -8.68 -3.02
C ARG A 623 8.28 -8.05 -3.34
N ALA A 624 8.79 -8.31 -4.54
CA ALA A 624 9.95 -7.60 -5.06
C ALA A 624 9.64 -6.14 -5.46
N GLY A 625 8.44 -5.60 -5.22
CA GLY A 625 8.10 -4.20 -5.48
C GLY A 625 7.78 -3.86 -6.94
N TRP A 626 7.57 -4.87 -7.79
CA TRP A 626 7.25 -4.68 -9.20
C TRP A 626 5.73 -4.60 -9.40
N ARG A 627 5.32 -4.06 -10.55
CA ARG A 627 3.93 -4.19 -11.02
C ARG A 627 3.75 -5.55 -11.67
N THR A 628 2.52 -6.02 -11.71
CA THR A 628 2.23 -7.41 -12.10
C THR A 628 1.00 -7.51 -12.98
N ILE A 629 1.08 -8.37 -13.98
CA ILE A 629 -0.06 -8.76 -14.81
C ILE A 629 -0.16 -10.27 -14.73
N TRP A 630 -1.29 -10.77 -14.24
CA TRP A 630 -1.56 -12.19 -14.16
C TRP A 630 -2.22 -12.68 -15.45
N VAL A 631 -1.55 -13.55 -16.19
CA VAL A 631 -2.11 -14.21 -17.37
C VAL A 631 -2.80 -15.49 -16.92
N ASN A 632 -4.13 -15.52 -16.94
CA ASN A 632 -4.89 -16.67 -16.45
C ASN A 632 -5.86 -17.17 -17.50
N ALA A 633 -5.45 -18.15 -18.30
CA ALA A 633 -6.30 -18.77 -19.32
C ALA A 633 -7.56 -19.43 -18.72
N SER A 634 -7.51 -19.83 -17.44
CA SER A 634 -8.66 -20.40 -16.70
C SER A 634 -9.58 -19.33 -16.13
N TRP A 635 -9.28 -18.04 -16.33
CA TRP A 635 -10.12 -16.94 -15.92
C TRP A 635 -11.44 -16.97 -16.68
N THR A 636 -12.54 -17.09 -15.94
CA THR A 636 -13.90 -17.25 -16.47
C THR A 636 -14.63 -15.93 -16.65
N LYS A 637 -14.09 -14.84 -16.11
CA LYS A 637 -14.64 -13.48 -16.20
C LYS A 637 -13.95 -12.73 -17.36
N PRO A 638 -14.52 -11.60 -17.83
CA PRO A 638 -13.80 -10.73 -18.76
C PRO A 638 -12.45 -10.28 -18.20
N ASP A 639 -11.54 -9.91 -19.10
CA ASP A 639 -10.24 -9.37 -18.72
C ASP A 639 -10.41 -8.16 -17.80
N ALA A 640 -9.68 -8.19 -16.68
CA ALA A 640 -9.61 -7.09 -15.73
C ALA A 640 -8.28 -6.37 -15.96
N LEU A 641 -8.29 -5.48 -16.96
CA LEU A 641 -7.08 -4.78 -17.43
C LEU A 641 -6.47 -3.86 -16.36
N THR A 642 -7.18 -3.60 -15.27
CA THR A 642 -6.69 -2.93 -14.08
C THR A 642 -7.34 -3.54 -12.84
N ARG A 643 -6.70 -3.32 -11.69
CA ARG A 643 -7.27 -3.66 -10.38
C ARG A 643 -8.65 -3.05 -10.12
N ALA A 644 -8.96 -1.90 -10.72
CA ALA A 644 -10.26 -1.25 -10.59
C ALA A 644 -11.39 -1.97 -11.34
N ASP A 645 -11.04 -2.83 -12.31
CA ASP A 645 -12.02 -3.61 -13.07
C ASP A 645 -12.41 -4.92 -12.34
N LEU A 646 -11.72 -5.28 -11.25
CA LEU A 646 -12.00 -6.47 -10.45
C LEU A 646 -13.16 -6.24 -9.48
N SER A 647 -13.91 -7.31 -9.20
CA SER A 647 -14.84 -7.31 -8.06
C SER A 647 -14.06 -7.20 -6.74
N ASN A 648 -14.67 -6.68 -5.68
CA ASN A 648 -14.00 -6.55 -4.38
C ASN A 648 -13.48 -7.90 -3.85
N GLU A 649 -14.25 -8.98 -4.03
CA GLU A 649 -13.84 -10.33 -3.63
C GLU A 649 -12.62 -10.82 -4.41
N ASP A 650 -12.59 -10.61 -5.73
CA ASP A 650 -11.43 -10.99 -6.55
C ASP A 650 -10.21 -10.08 -6.26
N ALA A 651 -10.43 -8.79 -5.99
CA ALA A 651 -9.36 -7.86 -5.67
C ALA A 651 -8.70 -8.21 -4.33
N GLU A 652 -9.48 -8.65 -3.33
CA GLU A 652 -8.96 -9.17 -2.06
C GLU A 652 -8.26 -10.51 -2.25
N ARG A 653 -8.90 -11.44 -2.98
CA ARG A 653 -8.35 -12.78 -3.23
C ARG A 653 -7.04 -12.74 -4.03
N TYR A 654 -6.96 -11.85 -5.01
CA TYR A 654 -5.82 -11.67 -5.90
C TYR A 654 -5.12 -10.33 -5.62
N ALA A 655 -4.80 -10.08 -4.35
CA ALA A 655 -4.24 -8.82 -3.89
C ALA A 655 -2.92 -8.43 -4.56
N ALA A 656 -2.13 -9.40 -5.00
CA ALA A 656 -0.84 -9.16 -5.63
C ALA A 656 -0.96 -8.82 -7.12
N ALA A 657 -2.08 -9.11 -7.78
CA ALA A 657 -2.29 -8.83 -9.20
C ALA A 657 -2.63 -7.34 -9.42
N GLY A 658 -1.81 -6.66 -10.23
CA GLY A 658 -2.09 -5.30 -10.71
C GLY A 658 -3.13 -5.26 -11.82
N ALA A 659 -3.16 -6.31 -12.65
CA ALA A 659 -4.17 -6.59 -13.66
C ALA A 659 -4.29 -8.11 -13.86
N ILE A 660 -5.42 -8.56 -14.40
CA ILE A 660 -5.67 -9.95 -14.79
C ILE A 660 -6.11 -9.96 -16.25
N VAL A 661 -5.40 -10.72 -17.08
CA VAL A 661 -5.74 -10.94 -18.47
C VAL A 661 -5.93 -12.43 -18.72
N LYS A 662 -6.86 -12.80 -19.58
CA LYS A 662 -7.06 -14.18 -19.96
C LYS A 662 -6.05 -14.61 -21.02
N GLU A 663 -5.83 -13.74 -22.00
CA GLU A 663 -4.92 -13.96 -23.12
C GLU A 663 -3.70 -13.04 -23.00
N VAL A 664 -2.52 -13.56 -23.34
CA VAL A 664 -1.26 -12.83 -23.17
C VAL A 664 -1.18 -11.58 -24.06
N ASN A 665 -1.86 -11.55 -25.20
CA ASN A 665 -1.89 -10.39 -26.09
C ASN A 665 -2.57 -9.15 -25.45
N ALA A 666 -3.48 -9.33 -24.49
CA ALA A 666 -4.15 -8.25 -23.78
C ALA A 666 -3.22 -7.50 -22.80
N VAL A 667 -2.02 -8.02 -22.53
CA VAL A 667 -0.96 -7.34 -21.77
C VAL A 667 -0.64 -5.97 -22.36
N LEU A 668 -0.63 -5.83 -23.69
CA LEU A 668 -0.40 -4.53 -24.34
C LEU A 668 -1.44 -3.50 -23.92
N LEU A 669 -2.73 -3.88 -23.93
CA LEU A 669 -3.83 -3.00 -23.54
C LEU A 669 -3.71 -2.54 -22.09
N VAL A 670 -3.24 -3.41 -21.20
CA VAL A 670 -2.96 -3.04 -19.80
C VAL A 670 -1.87 -1.98 -19.74
N VAL A 671 -0.76 -2.19 -20.44
CA VAL A 671 0.39 -1.27 -20.43
C VAL A 671 0.04 0.07 -21.06
N GLU A 672 -0.65 0.08 -22.21
CA GLU A 672 -1.17 1.29 -22.85
C GLU A 672 -2.12 2.04 -21.92
N ARG A 673 -3.05 1.34 -21.27
CA ARG A 673 -3.98 1.98 -20.32
C ARG A 673 -3.22 2.58 -19.14
N TRP A 674 -2.28 1.86 -18.57
CA TRP A 674 -1.44 2.35 -17.47
C TRP A 674 -0.59 3.56 -17.85
N ASN A 675 0.00 3.58 -19.05
CA ASN A 675 0.79 4.70 -19.52
C ASN A 675 -0.07 5.89 -19.93
N SER A 676 -1.25 5.66 -20.52
CA SER A 676 -2.16 6.74 -20.90
C SER A 676 -2.67 7.53 -19.68
N LEU A 677 -2.85 6.86 -18.53
CA LEU A 677 -3.18 7.50 -17.26
C LEU A 677 -2.06 8.41 -16.73
N VAL A 678 -0.83 8.25 -17.22
CA VAL A 678 0.33 9.10 -16.88
C VAL A 678 0.51 10.22 -17.92
N ALA A 679 0.15 9.95 -19.18
CA ALA A 679 0.33 10.86 -20.31
C ALA A 679 -0.78 11.89 -20.50
N GLN A 680 -1.93 11.76 -19.82
CA GLN A 680 -2.92 12.84 -19.74
C GLN A 680 -2.37 13.91 -18.78
N PRO A 681 -1.98 15.10 -19.27
CA PRO A 681 -1.52 16.17 -18.40
C PRO A 681 -2.65 16.56 -17.45
N GLU A 682 -2.31 16.68 -16.17
CA GLU A 682 -3.08 17.38 -15.15
C GLU A 682 -3.37 18.84 -15.56
#